data_AF-A0A267F9H7-F1
#
_entry.id   AF-A0A267F9H7-F1
#
_cell.length_a   1.000
_cell.length_b   1.000
_cell.length_c   1.000
_cell.angle_alpha   90.00
_cell.angle_beta   90.00
_cell.angle_gamma   90.00
#
_symmetry.space_group_name_H-M   'P 1'
#
loop_
_entity.id
_entity.type
_entity.pdbx_description
1 polymer ?
#
loop_
_entity_poly.entity_id
_entity_poly.type
_entity_poly.pdbx_seq_one_letter_code
_entity_poly.pdbx_strand_id
1 'polypeptide(L)'
;MKISFLLSILAVAGLFGGTRCATTINFALLWDEPGVASTASNMFKQIFLPDLRNSCLSSPDVNNTVFKFIDAPQKGLFDILLANLQIDQLTKSGCLFAGAFDQAELGLFAQSGIPSGVPGYPSMQIHVMAPLTLAMAVEGVYKALTESLRLPEKGSVDSKLSIILGPGYSIEELQAVVDRYPGYMFFYQLRLGNEDAIVNKLKASGSTNFLLASPAREADFFISAAFNSLLLSSPYRWFLFNVRLVDKNNFAGFKVVSKNITSMEFGPISTAIAYNLSRAREIYIYDMLSIWNVYLKKIVCKQPNDVNESYSGMTGDFRLYPNGSVVRTEWRMHFYGGLGSERQRIGNWSSLGSFHFSRQPNRVLDEATVINELNKNTFRVVTILKPPFVKYKKGFENRNDVPLYDALDGFAIDICKEILKNMSIHDVSFFLQPDNQYGSRDSRGNWNGIVQTLMQGKANFACASLSDTTDRRQVLKFTQPYLNFQLSILYKKRIENPLVFMFQFMRPFHLYTWLAVIGSVVGLSIVLTVLHKLSRNAANFGIYETIFFSFASLIQGITGTPPDRPSGQLVIAIYWLFAFVILVAYVTNYAATRTLNRLQSEITSLSTLYAQSTYDYGTVAGTSYFTLFENTTDNTQQQIYRYMINNQEKSLMPNLTVALELVVNGTYALIYDSALNKYNGQSICNSVNIGAFSLQSASFAMPVSAEYESIIDAQITHVIKNGMRDQLYEKYFNLDPSELPDCRSTTFPDLLHDYIPEEPPFFGTKNGALTLNNTLGIAVINLVGCVMTLFLAIVEFAYLRCKYWQKRRRQRALERQVEINAVPKLTADLEQMESVA
;
A
#
# COMPACT_ATOMS: atom_id res chain seq x y z
N MET A 1 -41.19 45.83 -30.10
CA MET A 1 -41.49 46.39 -31.43
C MET A 1 -41.04 45.45 -32.57
N LYS A 2 -41.25 44.11 -32.49
CA LYS A 2 -40.66 43.16 -33.46
C LYS A 2 -41.54 42.01 -33.99
N ILE A 3 -42.81 41.89 -33.62
CA ILE A 3 -43.72 40.86 -34.17
C ILE A 3 -44.76 41.45 -35.16
N SER A 4 -44.90 42.78 -35.22
CA SER A 4 -45.94 43.45 -36.02
C SER A 4 -45.61 43.62 -37.51
N PHE A 5 -44.37 43.41 -37.95
CA PHE A 5 -43.93 43.77 -39.31
C PHE A 5 -44.01 42.62 -40.33
N LEU A 6 -43.95 41.36 -39.88
CA LEU A 6 -44.09 40.19 -40.78
C LEU A 6 -45.57 39.88 -41.10
N LEU A 7 -46.46 40.11 -40.13
CA LEU A 7 -47.91 39.90 -40.28
C LEU A 7 -48.59 40.93 -41.20
N SER A 8 -48.03 42.14 -41.31
CA SER A 8 -48.59 43.19 -42.19
C SER A 8 -48.25 43.00 -43.67
N ILE A 9 -47.22 42.22 -44.00
CA ILE A 9 -46.79 42.00 -45.40
C ILE A 9 -47.40 40.71 -45.98
N LEU A 10 -47.61 39.68 -45.17
CA LEU A 10 -48.34 38.46 -45.58
C LEU A 10 -49.84 38.70 -45.86
N ALA A 11 -50.43 39.73 -45.24
CA ALA A 11 -51.82 40.13 -45.50
C ALA A 11 -52.02 40.81 -46.88
N VAL A 12 -50.95 41.28 -47.53
CA VAL A 12 -51.04 41.96 -48.84
C VAL A 12 -51.15 40.98 -50.01
N ALA A 13 -50.83 39.70 -49.82
CA ALA A 13 -50.94 38.67 -50.86
C ALA A 13 -52.38 38.12 -51.04
N GLY A 14 -53.34 38.52 -50.20
CA GLY A 14 -54.72 38.03 -50.22
C GLY A 14 -55.68 38.74 -51.19
N LEU A 15 -55.20 39.63 -52.06
CA LEU A 15 -56.04 40.48 -52.92
C LEU A 15 -56.24 39.98 -54.36
N PHE A 16 -55.71 38.82 -54.75
CA PHE A 16 -55.98 38.24 -56.07
C PHE A 16 -56.89 37.02 -55.96
N GLY A 17 -58.13 37.21 -56.42
CA GLY A 17 -59.19 36.24 -56.37
C GLY A 17 -58.98 35.02 -57.27
N GLY A 18 -59.52 33.90 -56.80
CA GLY A 18 -60.19 32.91 -57.64
C GLY A 18 -59.31 31.98 -58.50
N THR A 19 -58.75 30.92 -57.92
CA THR A 19 -58.57 29.64 -58.62
C THR A 19 -58.58 28.47 -57.62
N ARG A 20 -59.31 27.40 -57.96
CA ARG A 20 -59.32 26.12 -57.22
C ARG A 20 -57.88 25.58 -57.09
N CYS A 21 -57.46 25.18 -55.89
CA CYS A 21 -56.19 24.47 -55.66
C CYS A 21 -56.21 23.15 -56.45
N ALA A 22 -55.66 23.13 -57.66
CA ALA A 22 -55.54 21.93 -58.47
C ALA A 22 -54.09 21.43 -58.42
N THR A 23 -53.92 20.25 -57.83
CA THR A 23 -52.82 19.27 -58.00
C THR A 23 -51.57 19.29 -57.09
N THR A 24 -51.14 20.40 -56.47
CA THR A 24 -49.94 20.40 -55.60
C THR A 24 -50.11 21.26 -54.34
N ILE A 25 -49.84 20.67 -53.17
CA ILE A 25 -49.86 21.35 -51.86
C ILE A 25 -48.40 21.61 -51.44
N ASN A 26 -48.02 22.88 -51.26
CA ASN A 26 -46.69 23.24 -50.79
C ASN A 26 -46.73 23.52 -49.28
N PHE A 27 -45.85 22.88 -48.52
CA PHE A 27 -45.75 23.06 -47.07
C PHE A 27 -44.37 23.60 -46.69
N ALA A 28 -44.32 24.71 -45.96
CA ALA A 28 -43.08 25.35 -45.55
C ALA A 28 -43.01 25.55 -44.03
N LEU A 29 -41.95 25.06 -43.38
CA LEU A 29 -41.65 25.31 -41.97
C LEU A 29 -40.43 26.22 -41.82
N LEU A 30 -40.62 27.34 -41.15
CA LEU A 30 -39.59 28.36 -40.91
C LEU A 30 -39.03 28.20 -39.48
N TRP A 31 -37.72 28.09 -39.36
CA TRP A 31 -36.99 27.97 -38.09
C TRP A 31 -36.14 29.21 -37.84
N ASP A 32 -36.08 29.69 -36.61
CA ASP A 32 -35.37 30.91 -36.22
C ASP A 32 -33.87 30.70 -35.94
N GLU A 33 -33.42 29.45 -35.76
CA GLU A 33 -32.02 29.11 -35.54
C GLU A 33 -31.37 28.44 -36.77
N PRO A 34 -30.13 28.82 -37.13
CA PRO A 34 -29.41 28.20 -38.25
C PRO A 34 -29.06 26.73 -37.96
N GLY A 35 -29.30 25.84 -38.94
CA GLY A 35 -29.00 24.41 -38.87
C GLY A 35 -30.09 23.56 -38.21
N VAL A 36 -31.15 24.18 -37.67
CA VAL A 36 -32.29 23.45 -37.12
C VAL A 36 -33.19 22.94 -38.24
N ALA A 37 -33.41 23.71 -39.31
CA ALA A 37 -34.23 23.27 -40.44
C ALA A 37 -33.65 22.04 -41.14
N SER A 38 -32.32 21.93 -41.28
CA SER A 38 -31.69 20.74 -41.85
C SER A 38 -31.89 19.50 -40.98
N THR A 39 -31.78 19.67 -39.66
CA THR A 39 -31.98 18.58 -38.68
C THR A 39 -33.44 18.13 -38.69
N ALA A 40 -34.38 19.07 -38.66
CA ALA A 40 -35.81 18.81 -38.73
C ALA A 40 -36.21 18.18 -40.07
N SER A 41 -35.65 18.61 -41.20
CA SER A 41 -35.92 18.03 -42.52
C SER A 41 -35.49 16.57 -42.61
N ASN A 42 -34.29 16.26 -42.11
CA ASN A 42 -33.79 14.89 -42.08
C ASN A 42 -34.65 14.00 -41.19
N MET A 43 -34.99 14.49 -40.00
CA MET A 43 -35.87 13.78 -39.06
C MET A 43 -37.27 13.54 -39.65
N PHE A 44 -37.86 14.56 -40.29
CA PHE A 44 -39.16 14.45 -40.94
C PHE A 44 -39.16 13.41 -42.06
N LYS A 45 -38.15 13.43 -42.94
CA LYS A 45 -38.03 12.45 -44.03
C LYS A 45 -37.88 11.02 -43.52
N GLN A 46 -37.16 10.82 -42.42
CA GLN A 46 -36.87 9.50 -41.87
C GLN A 46 -38.04 8.93 -41.04
N ILE A 47 -38.68 9.75 -40.22
CA ILE A 47 -39.64 9.28 -39.20
C ILE A 47 -41.08 9.56 -39.64
N PHE A 48 -41.39 10.82 -39.97
CA PHE A 48 -42.77 11.28 -40.10
C PHE A 48 -43.33 11.13 -41.53
N LEU A 49 -42.50 11.26 -42.57
CA LEU A 49 -42.93 11.10 -43.96
C LEU A 49 -43.41 9.66 -44.29
N PRO A 50 -42.74 8.59 -43.82
CA PRO A 50 -43.26 7.23 -43.99
C PRO A 50 -44.59 7.03 -43.24
N ASP A 51 -44.70 7.54 -42.02
CA ASP A 51 -45.91 7.46 -41.20
C ASP A 51 -47.09 8.20 -41.86
N LEU A 52 -46.85 9.36 -42.46
CA LEU A 52 -47.85 10.11 -43.23
C LEU A 52 -48.31 9.34 -44.47
N ARG A 53 -47.38 8.74 -45.22
CA ARG A 53 -47.70 7.90 -46.41
C ARG A 53 -48.53 6.67 -46.04
N ASN A 54 -48.18 6.00 -44.95
CA ASN A 54 -48.90 4.82 -44.48
C ASN A 54 -50.30 5.17 -43.94
N SER A 55 -50.46 6.34 -43.33
CA SER A 55 -51.74 6.77 -42.75
C SER A 55 -52.73 7.28 -43.81
N CYS A 56 -52.24 7.86 -44.92
CA CYS A 56 -53.07 8.42 -45.99
C CYS A 56 -52.98 7.60 -47.31
N LEU A 57 -53.14 6.26 -47.24
CA LEU A 57 -53.01 5.34 -48.40
C LEU A 57 -53.93 5.66 -49.60
N SER A 58 -55.04 6.37 -49.37
CA SER A 58 -56.08 6.65 -50.36
C SER A 58 -56.00 8.05 -51.00
N SER A 59 -55.03 8.89 -50.61
CA SER A 59 -54.92 10.27 -51.09
C SER A 59 -53.79 10.43 -52.12
N PRO A 60 -54.08 10.76 -53.41
CA PRO A 60 -53.05 11.05 -54.41
C PRO A 60 -52.21 12.30 -54.07
N ASP A 61 -52.68 13.11 -53.11
CA ASP A 61 -52.09 14.38 -52.73
C ASP A 61 -50.78 14.21 -51.93
N VAL A 62 -50.54 13.06 -51.27
CA VAL A 62 -49.31 12.85 -50.46
C VAL A 62 -48.04 12.89 -51.32
N ASN A 63 -48.05 12.27 -52.51
CA ASN A 63 -46.88 12.24 -53.39
C ASN A 63 -46.66 13.56 -54.14
N ASN A 64 -47.70 14.38 -54.27
CA ASN A 64 -47.65 15.70 -54.92
C ASN A 64 -47.41 16.85 -53.93
N THR A 65 -47.25 16.56 -52.63
CA THR A 65 -46.94 17.57 -51.61
C THR A 65 -45.44 17.84 -51.54
N VAL A 66 -45.03 19.11 -51.62
CA VAL A 66 -43.63 19.52 -51.48
C VAL A 66 -43.41 20.10 -50.09
N PHE A 67 -42.59 19.41 -49.28
CA PHE A 67 -42.19 19.86 -47.95
C PHE A 67 -40.85 20.62 -48.02
N LYS A 68 -40.84 21.90 -47.64
CA LYS A 68 -39.61 22.71 -47.48
C LYS A 68 -39.41 23.12 -46.02
N PHE A 69 -38.17 23.04 -45.57
CA PHE A 69 -37.73 23.47 -44.24
C PHE A 69 -36.70 24.59 -44.46
N ILE A 70 -36.93 25.75 -43.89
CA ILE A 70 -36.15 26.96 -44.16
C ILE A 70 -35.63 27.53 -42.83
N ASP A 71 -34.32 27.77 -42.75
CA ASP A 71 -33.74 28.56 -41.67
C ASP A 71 -33.95 30.05 -41.98
N ALA A 72 -34.64 30.76 -41.09
CA ALA A 72 -34.97 32.18 -41.16
C ALA A 72 -34.49 32.89 -39.87
N PRO A 73 -33.16 33.03 -39.67
CA PRO A 73 -32.62 33.63 -38.46
C PRO A 73 -32.99 35.11 -38.34
N GLN A 74 -33.60 35.51 -37.22
CA GLN A 74 -34.11 36.89 -37.00
C GLN A 74 -33.03 37.96 -36.73
N LYS A 75 -31.81 37.83 -37.28
CA LYS A 75 -30.67 38.67 -36.90
C LYS A 75 -30.36 39.84 -37.85
N GLY A 76 -30.87 39.88 -39.10
CA GLY A 76 -30.55 40.97 -40.05
C GLY A 76 -31.62 41.31 -41.11
N LEU A 77 -31.51 42.52 -41.70
CA LEU A 77 -32.41 43.04 -42.76
C LEU A 77 -32.32 42.21 -44.07
N PHE A 78 -31.14 41.67 -44.38
CA PHE A 78 -30.90 40.84 -45.57
C PHE A 78 -31.44 39.40 -45.44
N ASP A 79 -31.49 38.85 -44.22
CA ASP A 79 -32.03 37.51 -43.96
C ASP A 79 -33.54 37.46 -44.22
N ILE A 80 -34.25 38.56 -43.92
CA ILE A 80 -35.68 38.75 -44.21
C ILE A 80 -35.95 38.80 -45.73
N LEU A 81 -35.05 39.44 -46.49
CA LEU A 81 -35.13 39.55 -47.96
C LEU A 81 -34.91 38.20 -48.66
N LEU A 82 -33.96 37.40 -48.17
CA LEU A 82 -33.68 36.05 -48.68
C LEU A 82 -34.82 35.06 -48.38
N ALA A 83 -35.38 35.09 -47.16
CA ALA A 83 -36.55 34.30 -46.81
C ALA A 83 -37.77 34.68 -47.68
N ASN A 84 -38.00 35.98 -47.90
CA ASN A 84 -39.06 36.46 -48.78
C ASN A 84 -38.88 35.98 -50.23
N LEU A 85 -37.66 35.98 -50.77
CA LEU A 85 -37.38 35.46 -52.12
C LEU A 85 -37.66 33.95 -52.26
N GLN A 86 -37.35 33.15 -51.24
CA GLN A 86 -37.65 31.72 -51.23
C GLN A 86 -39.15 31.42 -51.08
N ILE A 87 -39.86 32.22 -50.28
CA ILE A 87 -41.31 32.12 -50.09
C ILE A 87 -42.07 32.58 -51.36
N ASP A 88 -41.57 33.60 -52.05
CA ASP A 88 -42.20 34.14 -53.27
C ASP A 88 -42.01 33.21 -54.50
N GLN A 89 -40.96 32.36 -54.49
CA GLN A 89 -40.86 31.24 -55.44
C GLN A 89 -41.84 30.10 -55.13
N LEU A 90 -42.27 29.93 -53.87
CA LEU A 90 -43.16 28.86 -53.42
C LEU A 90 -44.65 29.16 -53.69
N THR A 91 -45.04 30.42 -53.76
CA THR A 91 -46.42 30.89 -54.03
C THR A 91 -46.80 30.81 -55.51
N LYS A 92 -45.82 30.79 -56.43
CA LYS A 92 -46.07 30.79 -57.89
C LYS A 92 -46.60 29.45 -58.45
N SER A 93 -46.65 28.37 -57.65
CA SER A 93 -46.98 27.02 -58.14
C SER A 93 -48.10 26.27 -57.40
N GLY A 94 -48.83 26.90 -56.47
CA GLY A 94 -49.92 26.22 -55.75
C GLY A 94 -50.25 26.84 -54.38
N CYS A 95 -51.17 26.18 -53.66
CA CYS A 95 -51.62 26.62 -52.33
C CYS A 95 -50.51 26.36 -51.29
N LEU A 96 -50.03 27.43 -50.66
CA LEU A 96 -48.92 27.42 -49.70
C LEU A 96 -49.45 27.42 -48.28
N PHE A 97 -49.07 26.40 -47.51
CA PHE A 97 -49.24 26.33 -46.07
C PHE A 97 -47.89 26.62 -45.42
N ALA A 98 -47.78 27.75 -44.72
CA ALA A 98 -46.57 28.13 -44.00
C ALA A 98 -46.80 28.05 -42.49
N GLY A 99 -45.77 27.67 -41.74
CA GLY A 99 -45.72 27.77 -40.29
C GLY A 99 -44.37 28.34 -39.87
N ALA A 100 -44.35 29.17 -38.82
CA ALA A 100 -43.13 29.78 -38.29
C ALA A 100 -42.90 29.40 -36.83
N PHE A 101 -41.63 29.15 -36.49
CA PHE A 101 -41.16 28.87 -35.14
C PHE A 101 -40.32 30.03 -34.62
N ASP A 102 -40.52 30.39 -33.36
CA ASP A 102 -39.72 31.35 -32.61
C ASP A 102 -39.32 30.69 -31.28
N GLN A 103 -38.03 30.59 -30.99
CA GLN A 103 -37.46 30.07 -29.74
C GLN A 103 -37.02 31.19 -28.79
N ALA A 104 -37.30 32.47 -29.10
CA ALA A 104 -36.97 33.58 -28.22
C ALA A 104 -37.74 33.49 -26.89
N GLU A 105 -37.09 32.86 -25.91
CA GLU A 105 -37.56 32.56 -24.55
C GLU A 105 -38.54 31.38 -24.45
N LEU A 106 -38.42 30.66 -23.32
CA LEU A 106 -38.99 29.34 -23.00
C LEU A 106 -40.54 29.24 -22.98
N GLY A 107 -41.26 30.00 -23.80
CA GLY A 107 -42.72 30.09 -23.75
C GLY A 107 -43.44 30.73 -24.93
N LEU A 108 -42.83 30.98 -26.09
CA LEU A 108 -43.54 31.67 -27.18
C LEU A 108 -43.56 30.87 -28.48
N PHE A 109 -44.58 30.01 -28.62
CA PHE A 109 -45.06 29.63 -29.94
C PHE A 109 -45.71 30.85 -30.55
N ALA A 110 -45.12 31.39 -31.61
CA ALA A 110 -45.68 32.54 -32.29
C ALA A 110 -47.09 32.21 -32.83
N GLN A 111 -48.06 33.03 -32.44
CA GLN A 111 -49.36 33.10 -33.10
C GLN A 111 -49.14 33.51 -34.56
N SER A 112 -49.32 32.58 -35.49
CA SER A 112 -49.57 32.93 -36.89
C SER A 112 -50.92 32.32 -37.31
N GLY A 113 -51.97 33.13 -37.26
CA GLY A 113 -53.21 32.83 -37.96
C GLY A 113 -52.96 32.98 -39.46
N ILE A 114 -52.55 31.91 -40.14
CA ILE A 114 -52.48 31.89 -41.60
C ILE A 114 -53.79 31.27 -42.11
N PRO A 115 -54.63 32.01 -42.87
CA PRO A 115 -55.85 31.46 -43.42
C PRO A 115 -55.50 30.33 -44.38
N SER A 116 -56.12 29.17 -44.18
CA SER A 116 -55.86 27.93 -44.94
C SER A 116 -56.22 28.01 -46.43
N GLY A 117 -56.74 29.14 -46.93
CA GLY A 117 -57.16 29.32 -48.32
C GLY A 117 -58.31 28.38 -48.78
N VAL A 118 -58.80 27.49 -47.90
CA VAL A 118 -59.84 26.50 -48.18
C VAL A 118 -61.01 26.72 -47.22
N PRO A 119 -62.26 26.90 -47.71
CA PRO A 119 -63.43 27.03 -46.85
C PRO A 119 -63.60 25.77 -45.98
N GLY A 120 -63.59 25.91 -44.65
CA GLY A 120 -63.86 24.83 -43.69
C GLY A 120 -62.66 24.33 -42.85
N TYR A 121 -61.44 24.83 -43.06
CA TYR A 121 -60.25 24.43 -42.29
C TYR A 121 -59.69 25.60 -41.43
N PRO A 122 -59.55 25.45 -40.10
CA PRO A 122 -59.06 26.51 -39.22
C PRO A 122 -57.53 26.70 -39.30
N SER A 123 -57.10 27.95 -39.12
CA SER A 123 -55.70 28.35 -38.98
C SER A 123 -55.11 27.75 -37.70
N MET A 124 -53.94 27.09 -37.77
CA MET A 124 -53.26 26.58 -36.59
C MET A 124 -52.69 27.73 -35.75
N GLN A 125 -53.27 28.00 -34.58
CA GLN A 125 -52.73 28.94 -33.61
C GLN A 125 -52.12 28.16 -32.45
N ILE A 126 -50.82 27.92 -32.49
CA ILE A 126 -50.16 27.28 -31.36
C ILE A 126 -50.15 28.28 -30.19
N HIS A 127 -51.03 28.09 -29.21
CA HIS A 127 -51.00 28.86 -27.98
C HIS A 127 -49.79 28.47 -27.13
N VAL A 128 -49.28 29.46 -26.39
CA VAL A 128 -48.21 29.39 -25.39
C VAL A 128 -48.19 28.01 -24.73
N MET A 129 -47.16 27.22 -25.05
CA MET A 129 -46.87 26.02 -24.27
C MET A 129 -46.69 26.47 -22.83
N ALA A 130 -47.47 25.91 -21.90
CA ALA A 130 -47.26 26.17 -20.49
C ALA A 130 -45.77 25.92 -20.18
N PRO A 131 -45.01 26.97 -19.81
CA PRO A 131 -43.61 26.77 -19.47
C PRO A 131 -43.58 25.76 -18.33
N LEU A 132 -42.60 24.86 -18.36
CA LEU A 132 -42.27 24.08 -17.17
C LEU A 132 -41.99 25.11 -16.07
N THR A 133 -42.92 25.32 -15.13
CA THR A 133 -42.68 26.28 -14.06
C THR A 133 -41.49 25.76 -13.28
N LEU A 134 -40.49 26.62 -13.06
CA LEU A 134 -39.24 26.26 -12.41
C LEU A 134 -39.52 25.55 -11.07
N ALA A 135 -40.58 25.97 -10.35
CA ALA A 135 -41.06 25.36 -9.12
C ALA A 135 -41.50 23.89 -9.26
N MET A 136 -42.23 23.53 -10.33
CA MET A 136 -42.69 22.14 -10.54
C MET A 136 -41.55 21.21 -10.94
N ALA A 137 -40.61 21.69 -11.75
CA ALA A 137 -39.40 20.95 -12.09
C ALA A 137 -38.54 20.69 -10.86
N VAL A 138 -38.35 21.73 -10.03
CA VAL A 138 -37.52 21.63 -8.83
C VAL A 138 -38.11 20.66 -7.81
N GLU A 139 -39.43 20.56 -7.65
CA GLU A 139 -40.03 19.57 -6.75
C GLU A 139 -39.73 18.13 -7.19
N GLY A 140 -39.84 17.85 -8.49
CA GLY A 140 -39.51 16.55 -9.07
C GLY A 140 -38.03 16.21 -8.97
N VAL A 141 -37.16 17.18 -9.31
CA VAL A 141 -35.71 17.07 -9.22
C VAL A 141 -35.27 16.90 -7.77
N TYR A 142 -35.83 17.66 -6.83
CA TYR A 142 -35.50 17.58 -5.40
C TYR A 142 -35.86 16.22 -4.81
N LYS A 143 -37.05 15.68 -5.12
CA LYS A 143 -37.44 14.32 -4.69
C LYS A 143 -36.52 13.27 -5.29
N ALA A 144 -36.22 13.37 -6.59
CA ALA A 144 -35.30 12.46 -7.26
C ALA A 144 -33.88 12.54 -6.68
N LEU A 145 -33.41 13.73 -6.35
CA LEU A 145 -32.10 13.99 -5.78
C LEU A 145 -32.02 13.46 -4.34
N THR A 146 -33.08 13.64 -3.56
CA THR A 146 -33.21 13.08 -2.20
C THR A 146 -33.16 11.55 -2.22
N GLU A 147 -33.93 10.91 -3.11
CA GLU A 147 -33.96 9.45 -3.23
C GLU A 147 -32.68 8.87 -3.82
N SER A 148 -32.14 9.51 -4.86
CA SER A 148 -30.93 9.05 -5.55
C SER A 148 -29.68 9.20 -4.70
N LEU A 149 -29.48 10.37 -4.09
CA LEU A 149 -28.27 10.65 -3.30
C LEU A 149 -28.42 10.13 -1.86
N ARG A 150 -29.61 9.63 -1.49
CA ARG A 150 -30.02 9.22 -0.14
C ARG A 150 -29.64 10.28 0.89
N LEU A 151 -30.10 11.50 0.62
CA LEU A 151 -29.82 12.62 1.51
C LEU A 151 -30.47 12.34 2.88
N PRO A 152 -29.78 12.68 3.98
CA PRO A 152 -30.33 12.48 5.32
C PRO A 152 -31.61 13.32 5.48
N GLU A 153 -32.66 12.71 6.03
CA GLU A 153 -33.83 13.47 6.48
C GLU A 153 -33.39 14.46 7.57
N LYS A 154 -33.95 15.68 7.51
CA LYS A 154 -33.63 16.86 8.33
C LYS A 154 -32.82 16.58 9.62
N GLY A 155 -31.58 17.07 9.69
CA GLY A 155 -30.82 17.13 10.96
C GLY A 155 -29.34 16.77 10.92
N SER A 156 -28.80 16.24 9.80
CA SER A 156 -27.36 15.93 9.67
C SER A 156 -26.60 17.08 9.01
N VAL A 157 -25.92 17.88 9.84
CA VAL A 157 -25.16 19.09 9.45
C VAL A 157 -23.89 18.76 8.64
N ASP A 158 -23.42 17.51 8.68
CA ASP A 158 -22.18 17.08 8.01
C ASP A 158 -22.34 16.65 6.54
N SER A 159 -23.55 16.72 5.98
CA SER A 159 -23.79 16.35 4.58
C SER A 159 -23.23 17.41 3.61
N LYS A 160 -22.34 16.97 2.70
CA LYS A 160 -21.72 17.82 1.68
C LYS A 160 -22.21 17.41 0.29
N LEU A 161 -22.70 18.39 -0.48
CA LEU A 161 -23.14 18.23 -1.86
C LEU A 161 -22.33 19.15 -2.77
N SER A 162 -21.73 18.59 -3.82
CA SER A 162 -21.01 19.37 -4.83
C SER A 162 -21.82 19.42 -6.12
N ILE A 163 -22.14 20.64 -6.57
CA ILE A 163 -22.95 20.93 -7.75
C ILE A 163 -22.05 21.50 -8.85
N ILE A 164 -22.09 20.87 -10.01
CA ILE A 164 -21.28 21.23 -11.18
C ILE A 164 -22.23 21.72 -12.28
N LEU A 165 -22.09 22.99 -12.65
CA LEU A 165 -22.95 23.67 -13.61
C LEU A 165 -22.19 23.96 -14.91
N GLY A 166 -22.69 23.41 -16.02
CA GLY A 166 -22.21 23.69 -17.37
C GLY A 166 -22.70 25.02 -17.92
N PRO A 167 -22.26 25.39 -19.14
CA PRO A 167 -22.76 26.57 -19.81
C PRO A 167 -24.27 26.47 -20.07
N GLY A 168 -25.01 27.53 -19.74
CA GLY A 168 -26.47 27.60 -19.88
C GLY A 168 -27.26 27.18 -18.64
N TYR A 169 -26.60 26.72 -17.58
CA TYR A 169 -27.23 26.46 -16.28
C TYR A 169 -26.75 27.51 -15.26
N SER A 170 -27.67 28.03 -14.44
CA SER A 170 -27.37 29.04 -13.43
C SER A 170 -27.76 28.59 -12.02
N ILE A 171 -27.24 29.27 -11.00
CA ILE A 171 -27.56 28.97 -9.59
C ILE A 171 -29.03 29.34 -9.29
N GLU A 172 -29.57 30.35 -9.96
CA GLU A 172 -30.96 30.81 -9.78
C GLU A 172 -31.98 29.70 -10.09
N GLU A 173 -31.68 28.84 -11.06
CA GLU A 173 -32.52 27.70 -11.44
C GLU A 173 -32.61 26.63 -10.34
N LEU A 174 -31.63 26.61 -9.42
CA LEU A 174 -31.52 25.66 -8.32
C LEU A 174 -31.89 26.26 -6.96
N GLN A 175 -32.37 27.50 -6.91
CA GLN A 175 -32.60 28.21 -5.66
C GLN A 175 -33.54 27.46 -4.70
N ALA A 176 -34.58 26.81 -5.21
CA ALA A 176 -35.47 25.99 -4.39
C ALA A 176 -34.85 24.68 -3.88
N VAL A 177 -33.76 24.18 -4.48
CA VAL A 177 -32.92 23.10 -3.91
C VAL A 177 -32.02 23.67 -2.82
N VAL A 178 -31.44 24.85 -3.05
CA VAL A 178 -30.56 25.55 -2.12
C VAL A 178 -31.27 25.88 -0.81
N ASP A 179 -32.50 26.37 -0.89
CA ASP A 179 -33.29 26.76 0.29
C ASP A 179 -33.71 25.58 1.19
N ARG A 180 -33.70 24.34 0.65
CA ARG A 180 -34.21 23.15 1.33
C ARG A 180 -33.12 22.18 1.77
N TYR A 181 -31.92 22.26 1.22
CA TYR A 181 -30.83 21.34 1.55
C TYR A 181 -30.24 21.66 2.93
N PRO A 182 -30.17 20.69 3.87
CA PRO A 182 -29.78 20.95 5.25
C PRO A 182 -28.26 21.06 5.51
N GLY A 183 -27.42 20.84 4.49
CA GLY A 183 -25.95 20.74 4.62
C GLY A 183 -25.16 21.75 3.79
N TYR A 184 -23.85 21.50 3.64
CA TYR A 184 -22.96 22.37 2.87
C TYR A 184 -23.03 22.07 1.37
N MET A 185 -23.24 23.11 0.56
CA MET A 185 -23.22 23.02 -0.90
C MET A 185 -22.01 23.75 -1.49
N PHE A 186 -21.31 23.08 -2.42
CA PHE A 186 -20.21 23.65 -3.19
C PHE A 186 -20.60 23.80 -4.65
N PHE A 187 -20.43 24.99 -5.22
CA PHE A 187 -20.76 25.27 -6.62
C PHE A 187 -19.50 25.35 -7.48
N TYR A 188 -19.51 24.67 -8.62
CA TYR A 188 -18.43 24.66 -9.59
C TYR A 188 -18.97 24.98 -10.98
N GLN A 189 -18.33 25.94 -11.65
CA GLN A 189 -18.65 26.23 -13.05
C GLN A 189 -17.77 25.38 -13.98
N LEU A 190 -18.40 24.53 -14.77
CA LEU A 190 -17.75 23.71 -15.78
C LEU A 190 -17.53 24.51 -17.07
N ARG A 191 -16.27 24.53 -17.51
CA ARG A 191 -15.85 25.06 -18.81
C ARG A 191 -14.89 24.06 -19.44
N LEU A 192 -14.91 23.96 -20.77
CA LEU A 192 -13.98 23.14 -21.54
C LEU A 192 -12.53 23.49 -21.20
N GLY A 193 -11.73 22.49 -20.85
CA GLY A 193 -10.31 22.62 -20.48
C GLY A 193 -10.02 22.82 -18.99
N ASN A 194 -11.05 22.91 -18.12
CA ASN A 194 -10.90 23.07 -16.67
C ASN A 194 -11.31 21.81 -15.88
N GLU A 195 -11.50 20.68 -16.55
CA GLU A 195 -12.08 19.46 -15.99
C GLU A 195 -11.21 18.89 -14.85
N ASP A 196 -9.91 18.74 -15.08
CA ASP A 196 -8.97 18.15 -14.11
C ASP A 196 -8.82 19.01 -12.84
N ALA A 197 -8.86 20.34 -12.99
CA ALA A 197 -8.78 21.25 -11.86
C ALA A 197 -10.05 21.19 -10.99
N ILE A 198 -11.23 21.06 -11.61
CA ILE A 198 -12.49 20.86 -10.88
C ILE A 198 -12.46 19.51 -10.16
N VAL A 199 -12.03 18.45 -10.83
CA VAL A 199 -11.87 17.11 -10.24
C VAL A 199 -10.98 17.14 -8.99
N ASN A 200 -9.83 17.84 -9.04
CA ASN A 200 -8.94 17.97 -7.89
C ASN A 200 -9.59 18.75 -6.74
N LYS A 201 -10.37 19.81 -7.04
CA LYS A 201 -11.15 20.54 -6.03
C LYS A 201 -12.26 19.70 -5.41
N LEU A 202 -12.94 18.87 -6.21
CA LEU A 202 -13.96 17.95 -5.72
C LEU A 202 -13.37 16.95 -4.71
N LYS A 203 -12.19 16.38 -5.01
CA LYS A 203 -11.46 15.52 -4.07
C LYS A 203 -11.10 16.25 -2.77
N ALA A 204 -10.64 17.49 -2.87
CA ALA A 204 -10.29 18.31 -1.69
C ALA A 204 -11.51 18.68 -0.83
N SER A 205 -12.71 18.83 -1.43
CA SER A 205 -13.94 19.18 -0.71
C SER A 205 -14.41 18.10 0.28
N GLY A 206 -14.03 16.84 0.03
CA GLY A 206 -14.52 15.67 0.76
C GLY A 206 -16.01 15.37 0.54
N SER A 207 -16.61 15.88 -0.54
CA SER A 207 -18.02 15.59 -0.89
C SER A 207 -18.17 14.17 -1.41
N THR A 208 -19.21 13.45 -0.98
CA THR A 208 -19.56 12.11 -1.48
C THR A 208 -20.71 12.13 -2.48
N ASN A 209 -21.50 13.20 -2.48
CA ASN A 209 -22.66 13.38 -3.36
C ASN A 209 -22.37 14.48 -4.39
N PHE A 210 -22.63 14.18 -5.66
CA PHE A 210 -22.37 15.05 -6.79
C PHE A 210 -23.60 15.23 -7.68
N LEU A 211 -23.87 16.46 -8.08
CA LEU A 211 -24.87 16.83 -9.07
C LEU A 211 -24.16 17.43 -10.28
N LEU A 212 -24.35 16.85 -11.47
CA LEU A 212 -23.85 17.42 -12.73
C LEU A 212 -25.04 17.86 -13.59
N ALA A 213 -25.17 19.17 -13.81
CA ALA A 213 -26.10 19.75 -14.76
C ALA A 213 -25.28 20.46 -15.85
N SER A 214 -25.17 19.83 -17.01
CA SER A 214 -24.33 20.33 -18.10
C SER A 214 -24.84 19.81 -19.44
N PRO A 215 -24.65 20.55 -20.54
CA PRO A 215 -24.87 20.00 -21.87
C PRO A 215 -23.98 18.76 -22.11
N ALA A 216 -24.43 17.90 -23.01
CA ALA A 216 -23.83 16.57 -23.25
C ALA A 216 -22.33 16.63 -23.63
N ARG A 217 -21.90 17.66 -24.36
CA ARG A 217 -20.50 17.79 -24.83
C ARG A 217 -19.53 18.00 -23.67
N GLU A 218 -19.78 19.02 -22.85
CA GLU A 218 -18.95 19.37 -21.70
C GLU A 218 -19.01 18.27 -20.64
N ALA A 219 -20.19 17.67 -20.45
CA ALA A 219 -20.38 16.57 -19.53
C ALA A 219 -19.56 15.34 -19.92
N ASP A 220 -19.41 15.03 -21.21
CA ASP A 220 -18.62 13.89 -21.69
C ASP A 220 -17.12 14.03 -21.35
N PHE A 221 -16.53 15.20 -21.60
CA PHE A 221 -15.14 15.49 -21.23
C PHE A 221 -14.95 15.41 -19.71
N PHE A 222 -15.87 16.01 -18.95
CA PHE A 222 -15.80 16.01 -17.50
C PHE A 222 -15.96 14.59 -16.90
N ILE A 223 -16.92 13.80 -17.38
CA ILE A 223 -17.13 12.42 -16.92
C ILE A 223 -15.92 11.55 -17.27
N SER A 224 -15.26 11.79 -18.40
CA SER A 224 -14.00 11.12 -18.75
C SER A 224 -12.86 11.48 -17.79
N ALA A 225 -12.72 12.75 -17.42
CA ALA A 225 -11.75 13.19 -16.41
C ALA A 225 -12.08 12.63 -15.01
N ALA A 226 -13.38 12.66 -14.63
CA ALA A 226 -13.88 12.10 -13.39
C ALA A 226 -13.64 10.59 -13.31
N PHE A 227 -13.78 9.87 -14.43
CA PHE A 227 -13.45 8.45 -14.55
C PHE A 227 -11.96 8.19 -14.28
N ASN A 228 -11.07 8.91 -14.97
CA ASN A 228 -9.62 8.79 -14.78
C ASN A 228 -9.19 9.09 -13.33
N SER A 229 -9.96 9.93 -12.65
CA SER A 229 -9.73 10.30 -11.26
C SER A 229 -10.46 9.43 -10.22
N LEU A 230 -11.23 8.44 -10.67
CA LEU A 230 -12.04 7.52 -9.85
C LEU A 230 -13.14 8.18 -9.00
N LEU A 231 -13.64 9.34 -9.42
CA LEU A 231 -14.79 9.92 -8.76
C LEU A 231 -16.10 9.19 -9.09
N LEU A 232 -16.12 8.32 -10.11
CA LEU A 232 -17.31 7.57 -10.52
C LEU A 232 -17.50 6.24 -9.76
N SER A 233 -16.51 5.78 -8.99
CA SER A 233 -16.63 4.57 -8.17
C SER A 233 -17.31 4.85 -6.83
N SER A 234 -17.77 3.80 -6.14
CA SER A 234 -18.18 3.87 -4.73
C SER A 234 -17.08 4.58 -3.89
N PRO A 235 -17.38 5.33 -2.80
CA PRO A 235 -18.70 5.63 -2.22
C PRO A 235 -19.44 6.78 -2.91
N TYR A 236 -18.90 7.34 -4.01
CA TYR A 236 -19.46 8.52 -4.63
C TYR A 236 -20.80 8.26 -5.31
N ARG A 237 -21.75 9.17 -5.14
CA ARG A 237 -23.07 9.13 -5.77
C ARG A 237 -23.22 10.31 -6.71
N TRP A 238 -23.67 10.01 -7.92
CA TRP A 238 -23.81 11.01 -8.98
C TRP A 238 -25.27 11.10 -9.41
N PHE A 239 -25.76 12.32 -9.50
CA PHE A 239 -27.01 12.63 -10.18
C PHE A 239 -26.68 13.46 -11.43
N LEU A 240 -27.01 12.92 -12.60
CA LEU A 240 -26.75 13.53 -13.90
C LEU A 240 -28.04 14.10 -14.47
N PHE A 241 -28.11 15.41 -14.68
CA PHE A 241 -29.29 16.06 -15.20
C PHE A 241 -29.14 16.40 -16.69
N ASN A 242 -29.94 15.76 -17.55
CA ASN A 242 -30.01 16.03 -19.00
C ASN A 242 -28.69 15.81 -19.79
N VAL A 243 -27.87 14.84 -19.35
CA VAL A 243 -26.49 14.62 -19.85
C VAL A 243 -26.39 13.61 -21.01
N ARG A 244 -27.40 12.76 -21.24
CA ARG A 244 -27.58 11.81 -22.37
C ARG A 244 -26.29 11.12 -22.88
N LEU A 245 -25.68 10.30 -22.02
CA LEU A 245 -24.48 9.50 -22.29
C LEU A 245 -24.83 8.08 -22.78
N VAL A 246 -25.50 7.99 -23.92
CA VAL A 246 -26.07 6.73 -24.42
C VAL A 246 -25.04 5.86 -25.14
N ASP A 247 -24.11 6.45 -25.89
CA ASP A 247 -23.26 5.70 -26.85
C ASP A 247 -21.84 5.39 -26.37
N LYS A 248 -21.41 5.92 -25.23
CA LYS A 248 -20.03 5.75 -24.73
C LYS A 248 -19.99 4.93 -23.44
N ASN A 249 -20.09 3.61 -23.59
CA ASN A 249 -19.78 2.67 -22.51
C ASN A 249 -18.29 2.48 -22.25
N ASN A 250 -17.44 2.89 -23.21
CA ASN A 250 -16.01 2.71 -23.16
C ASN A 250 -15.34 4.06 -22.92
N PHE A 251 -15.27 4.49 -21.66
CA PHE A 251 -14.35 5.55 -21.27
C PHE A 251 -12.95 4.96 -21.29
N ALA A 252 -12.19 5.19 -22.37
CA ALA A 252 -10.83 4.65 -22.54
C ALA A 252 -10.73 3.11 -22.31
N GLY A 253 -11.76 2.35 -22.72
CA GLY A 253 -11.78 0.88 -22.61
C GLY A 253 -12.27 0.31 -21.28
N PHE A 254 -12.63 1.14 -20.30
CA PHE A 254 -13.16 0.68 -19.02
C PHE A 254 -14.69 0.75 -18.97
N LYS A 255 -15.31 -0.35 -18.51
CA LYS A 255 -16.75 -0.38 -18.21
C LYS A 255 -17.00 0.19 -16.83
N VAL A 256 -17.74 1.30 -16.75
CA VAL A 256 -18.19 1.88 -15.47
C VAL A 256 -19.34 1.04 -14.94
N VAL A 257 -19.07 0.17 -13.97
CA VAL A 257 -20.06 -0.70 -13.32
C VAL A 257 -20.80 0.04 -12.18
N SER A 258 -20.56 1.35 -12.00
CA SER A 258 -21.12 2.09 -10.87
C SER A 258 -22.62 2.34 -11.05
N LYS A 259 -23.43 1.58 -10.29
CA LYS A 259 -24.88 1.77 -10.15
C LYS A 259 -25.26 2.94 -9.24
N ASN A 260 -24.27 3.63 -8.64
CA ASN A 260 -24.47 4.85 -7.84
C ASN A 260 -24.62 6.12 -8.69
N ILE A 261 -24.71 5.95 -10.00
CA ILE A 261 -24.97 7.03 -10.95
C ILE A 261 -26.43 6.93 -11.36
N THR A 262 -27.17 8.01 -11.15
CA THR A 262 -28.52 8.15 -11.68
C THR A 262 -28.54 9.29 -12.68
N SER A 263 -29.41 9.16 -13.68
CA SER A 263 -29.63 10.22 -14.66
C SER A 263 -31.12 10.49 -14.83
N MET A 264 -31.46 11.77 -14.98
CA MET A 264 -32.81 12.25 -15.29
C MET A 264 -32.84 12.77 -16.72
N GLU A 265 -33.70 12.18 -17.55
CA GLU A 265 -33.78 12.46 -18.99
C GLU A 265 -35.24 12.53 -19.48
N PHE A 266 -35.47 13.22 -20.59
CA PHE A 266 -36.77 13.31 -21.25
C PHE A 266 -37.02 12.07 -22.13
N GLY A 267 -38.20 11.46 -22.00
CA GLY A 267 -38.66 10.34 -22.82
C GLY A 267 -37.99 8.97 -22.56
N PRO A 268 -38.53 7.89 -23.16
CA PRO A 268 -37.92 6.57 -23.09
C PRO A 268 -36.60 6.56 -23.88
N ILE A 269 -35.50 6.09 -23.27
CA ILE A 269 -34.21 5.97 -23.95
C ILE A 269 -34.30 5.02 -25.15
N SER A 270 -35.16 4.00 -25.10
CA SER A 270 -35.34 3.04 -26.20
C SER A 270 -35.84 3.67 -27.50
N THR A 271 -36.81 4.58 -27.43
CA THR A 271 -37.35 5.27 -28.61
C THR A 271 -36.35 6.30 -29.13
N ALA A 272 -35.69 6.99 -28.20
CA ALA A 272 -34.57 7.87 -28.47
C ALA A 272 -33.45 7.18 -29.28
N ILE A 273 -33.04 5.97 -28.89
CA ILE A 273 -32.03 5.16 -29.59
C ILE A 273 -32.55 4.71 -30.96
N ALA A 274 -33.79 4.21 -31.04
CA ALA A 274 -34.38 3.71 -32.28
C ALA A 274 -34.39 4.77 -33.39
N TYR A 275 -34.56 6.04 -33.03
CA TYR A 275 -34.57 7.17 -33.95
C TYR A 275 -33.26 7.95 -34.01
N ASN A 276 -32.18 7.43 -33.41
CA ASN A 276 -30.86 8.07 -33.35
C ASN A 276 -30.91 9.53 -32.88
N LEU A 277 -31.78 9.81 -31.93
CA LEU A 277 -31.84 11.10 -31.27
C LEU A 277 -30.75 11.06 -30.18
N SER A 278 -29.84 12.02 -30.19
CA SER A 278 -28.68 12.10 -29.29
C SER A 278 -28.72 13.34 -28.40
N ARG A 279 -29.40 14.41 -28.82
CA ARG A 279 -29.45 15.69 -28.08
C ARG A 279 -30.84 15.97 -27.52
N ALA A 280 -30.93 16.61 -26.35
CA ALA A 280 -32.21 17.07 -25.80
C ALA A 280 -32.96 17.96 -26.81
N ARG A 281 -32.22 18.80 -27.53
CA ARG A 281 -32.75 19.64 -28.63
C ARG A 281 -33.49 18.83 -29.70
N GLU A 282 -32.97 17.67 -30.08
CA GLU A 282 -33.59 16.80 -31.09
C GLU A 282 -34.88 16.16 -30.58
N ILE A 283 -34.99 15.90 -29.27
CA ILE A 283 -36.24 15.42 -28.64
C ILE A 283 -37.33 16.50 -28.73
N TYR A 284 -36.98 17.77 -28.50
CA TYR A 284 -37.94 18.87 -28.66
C TYR A 284 -38.38 19.04 -30.13
N ILE A 285 -37.45 18.94 -31.08
CA ILE A 285 -37.77 18.97 -32.51
C ILE A 285 -38.68 17.80 -32.89
N TYR A 286 -38.43 16.60 -32.35
CA TYR A 286 -39.28 15.44 -32.55
C TYR A 286 -40.71 15.70 -32.08
N ASP A 287 -40.89 16.22 -30.86
CA ASP A 287 -42.21 16.55 -30.33
C ASP A 287 -42.92 17.61 -31.19
N MET A 288 -42.19 18.63 -31.64
CA MET A 288 -42.76 19.64 -32.55
C MET A 288 -43.20 19.04 -33.89
N LEU A 289 -42.35 18.24 -34.54
CA LEU A 289 -42.68 17.60 -35.82
C LEU A 289 -43.81 16.58 -35.67
N SER A 290 -43.92 15.94 -34.51
CA SER A 290 -44.98 14.97 -34.24
C SER A 290 -46.36 15.63 -34.12
N ILE A 291 -46.43 16.81 -33.50
CA ILE A 291 -47.65 17.64 -33.46
C ILE A 291 -48.03 18.05 -34.88
N TRP A 292 -47.05 18.50 -35.68
CA TRP A 292 -47.27 18.86 -37.08
C TRP A 292 -47.70 17.67 -37.93
N ASN A 293 -47.18 16.47 -37.69
CA ASN A 293 -47.57 15.27 -38.40
C ASN A 293 -49.05 14.94 -38.17
N VAL A 294 -49.56 15.05 -36.94
CA VAL A 294 -51.01 14.89 -36.66
C VAL A 294 -51.85 15.90 -37.44
N TYR A 295 -51.41 17.15 -37.49
CA TYR A 295 -52.11 18.21 -38.25
C TYR A 295 -52.04 17.98 -39.77
N LEU A 296 -50.87 17.59 -40.30
CA LEU A 296 -50.67 17.28 -41.71
C LEU A 296 -51.50 16.08 -42.15
N LYS A 297 -51.64 15.04 -41.33
CA LYS A 297 -52.54 13.91 -41.63
C LYS A 297 -53.97 14.39 -41.86
N LYS A 298 -54.48 15.33 -41.06
CA LYS A 298 -55.85 15.86 -41.24
C LYS A 298 -56.03 16.61 -42.56
N ILE A 299 -55.04 17.43 -42.93
CA ILE A 299 -55.04 18.19 -44.19
C ILE A 299 -54.93 17.24 -45.40
N VAL A 300 -53.94 16.35 -45.39
CA VAL A 300 -53.59 15.52 -46.56
C VAL A 300 -54.53 14.32 -46.72
N CYS A 301 -55.02 13.72 -45.62
CA CYS A 301 -56.02 12.64 -45.65
C CYS A 301 -57.48 13.16 -45.82
N LYS A 302 -57.74 14.48 -45.80
CA LYS A 302 -59.08 15.09 -45.87
C LYS A 302 -60.07 14.58 -44.80
N GLN A 303 -59.62 14.48 -43.54
CA GLN A 303 -60.47 14.07 -42.41
C GLN A 303 -61.22 15.28 -41.80
N PRO A 304 -62.48 15.13 -41.32
CA PRO A 304 -63.22 16.21 -40.67
C PRO A 304 -62.61 16.61 -39.31
N ASN A 305 -62.76 17.89 -38.93
CA ASN A 305 -62.08 18.54 -37.80
C ASN A 305 -62.60 18.19 -36.38
N ASP A 306 -63.36 17.12 -36.21
CA ASP A 306 -64.35 17.05 -35.12
C ASP A 306 -63.92 16.34 -33.81
N VAL A 307 -62.61 16.20 -33.53
CA VAL A 307 -62.19 15.48 -32.30
C VAL A 307 -61.03 16.18 -31.58
N ASN A 308 -61.25 16.43 -30.28
CA ASN A 308 -60.21 16.72 -29.29
C ASN A 308 -59.25 15.52 -29.20
N GLU A 309 -58.12 15.58 -29.89
CA GLU A 309 -57.13 14.50 -29.89
C GLU A 309 -55.98 14.82 -28.94
N SER A 310 -55.68 13.88 -28.06
CA SER A 310 -54.47 13.87 -27.24
C SER A 310 -53.37 13.12 -27.98
N TYR A 311 -52.20 13.73 -28.08
CA TYR A 311 -50.99 13.14 -28.64
C TYR A 311 -49.91 12.99 -27.57
N SER A 312 -49.23 11.85 -27.55
CA SER A 312 -48.16 11.55 -26.60
C SER A 312 -46.79 11.71 -27.28
N GLY A 313 -46.06 12.76 -26.91
CA GLY A 313 -44.69 12.99 -27.34
C GLY A 313 -43.65 12.36 -26.40
N MET A 314 -42.38 12.63 -26.68
CA MET A 314 -41.25 12.19 -25.87
C MET A 314 -41.09 13.00 -24.57
N THR A 315 -41.36 14.31 -24.59
CA THR A 315 -41.24 15.16 -23.38
C THR A 315 -42.52 15.19 -22.54
N GLY A 316 -43.62 14.63 -23.05
CA GLY A 316 -44.91 14.63 -22.37
C GLY A 316 -46.09 14.58 -23.33
N ASP A 317 -47.27 14.88 -22.83
CA ASP A 317 -48.53 14.77 -23.59
C ASP A 317 -49.04 16.15 -24.00
N PHE A 318 -49.67 16.18 -25.17
CA PHE A 318 -50.18 17.37 -25.84
C PHE A 318 -51.64 17.14 -26.23
N ARG A 319 -52.45 18.19 -26.17
CA ARG A 319 -53.84 18.16 -26.59
C ARG A 319 -54.05 19.16 -27.72
N LEU A 320 -54.57 18.67 -28.84
CA LEU A 320 -54.94 19.49 -30.00
C LEU A 320 -56.44 19.77 -29.98
N TYR A 321 -56.79 21.05 -30.06
CA TYR A 321 -58.16 21.52 -30.12
C TYR A 321 -58.61 21.81 -31.56
N PRO A 322 -59.93 21.74 -31.86
CA PRO A 322 -60.46 22.01 -33.20
C PRO A 322 -60.14 23.41 -33.75
N ASN A 323 -59.89 24.38 -32.89
CA ASN A 323 -59.46 25.74 -33.27
C ASN A 323 -57.99 25.83 -33.72
N GLY A 324 -57.28 24.69 -33.81
CA GLY A 324 -55.87 24.64 -34.18
C GLY A 324 -54.91 24.97 -33.02
N SER A 325 -55.41 25.06 -31.79
CA SER A 325 -54.57 25.27 -30.61
C SER A 325 -54.01 24.00 -30.02
N VAL A 326 -52.76 24.07 -29.58
CA VAL A 326 -52.05 22.96 -28.94
C VAL A 326 -51.70 23.36 -27.52
N VAL A 327 -52.15 22.57 -26.56
CA VAL A 327 -51.86 22.78 -25.14
C VAL A 327 -51.08 21.57 -24.63
N ARG A 328 -49.93 21.80 -24.01
CA ARG A 328 -49.21 20.74 -23.29
C ARG A 328 -49.96 20.42 -22.00
N THR A 329 -50.31 19.16 -21.81
CA THR A 329 -51.05 18.69 -20.62
C THR A 329 -50.13 18.15 -19.54
N GLU A 330 -48.99 17.57 -19.92
CA GLU A 330 -48.08 16.91 -18.98
C GLU A 330 -46.62 17.04 -19.42
N TRP A 331 -45.71 17.12 -18.45
CA TRP A 331 -44.28 16.86 -18.62
C TRP A 331 -43.94 15.50 -18.05
N ARG A 332 -43.24 14.67 -18.82
CA ARG A 332 -42.78 13.34 -18.39
C ARG A 332 -41.26 13.27 -18.45
N MET A 333 -40.66 12.87 -17.33
CA MET A 333 -39.23 12.56 -17.25
C MET A 333 -39.03 11.15 -16.71
N HIS A 334 -37.93 10.53 -17.10
CA HIS A 334 -37.58 9.18 -16.69
C HIS A 334 -36.26 9.18 -15.94
N PHE A 335 -36.20 8.34 -14.90
CA PHE A 335 -34.99 8.12 -14.12
C PHE A 335 -34.35 6.82 -14.58
N TYR A 336 -33.04 6.88 -14.80
CA TYR A 336 -32.23 5.71 -15.14
C TYR A 336 -31.09 5.57 -14.13
N GLY A 337 -30.81 4.33 -13.73
CA GLY A 337 -29.63 3.98 -12.94
C GLY A 337 -28.56 3.35 -13.82
N GLY A 338 -27.30 3.76 -13.64
CA GLY A 338 -26.15 3.31 -14.42
C GLY A 338 -25.76 4.25 -15.58
N LEU A 339 -24.71 3.87 -16.32
CA LEU A 339 -24.23 4.60 -17.50
C LEU A 339 -24.26 3.71 -18.76
N GLY A 340 -24.39 4.36 -19.93
CA GLY A 340 -24.48 3.74 -21.26
C GLY A 340 -25.44 2.54 -21.35
N SER A 341 -25.01 1.39 -21.87
CA SER A 341 -25.91 0.24 -22.16
C SER A 341 -26.41 -0.51 -20.94
N GLU A 342 -25.79 -0.33 -19.77
CA GLU A 342 -26.27 -0.94 -18.51
C GLU A 342 -27.33 -0.07 -17.82
N ARG A 343 -27.75 1.04 -18.45
CA ARG A 343 -28.82 1.91 -17.94
C ARG A 343 -30.13 1.16 -17.82
N GLN A 344 -30.64 1.10 -16.59
CA GLN A 344 -31.95 0.53 -16.29
C GLN A 344 -32.90 1.62 -15.86
N ARG A 345 -34.14 1.59 -16.36
CA ARG A 345 -35.18 2.54 -15.92
C ARG A 345 -35.55 2.22 -14.48
N ILE A 346 -35.24 3.15 -13.58
CA ILE A 346 -35.53 3.03 -12.14
C ILE A 346 -36.79 3.81 -11.75
N GLY A 347 -37.29 4.70 -12.62
CA GLY A 347 -38.47 5.48 -12.28
C GLY A 347 -39.01 6.39 -13.38
N ASN A 348 -40.05 7.13 -13.03
CA ASN A 348 -40.62 8.22 -13.80
C ASN A 348 -41.17 9.33 -12.90
N TRP A 349 -41.18 10.52 -13.46
CA TRP A 349 -41.78 11.72 -12.88
C TRP A 349 -42.71 12.38 -13.89
N SER A 350 -43.81 12.91 -13.37
CA SER A 350 -44.83 13.65 -14.09
C SER A 350 -45.12 15.00 -13.42
N SER A 351 -45.38 16.02 -14.23
CA SER A 351 -45.93 17.29 -13.74
C SER A 351 -47.30 17.18 -13.08
N LEU A 352 -48.07 16.12 -13.37
CA LEU A 352 -49.38 15.86 -12.75
C LEU A 352 -49.27 15.25 -11.34
N GLY A 353 -48.05 15.11 -10.82
CA GLY A 353 -47.80 14.65 -9.45
C GLY A 353 -47.46 13.17 -9.31
N SER A 354 -47.41 12.40 -10.42
CA SER A 354 -46.92 11.03 -10.36
C SER A 354 -45.39 11.03 -10.20
N PHE A 355 -44.91 10.40 -9.14
CA PHE A 355 -43.49 10.18 -8.89
C PHE A 355 -43.34 8.73 -8.45
N HIS A 356 -42.70 7.93 -9.28
CA HIS A 356 -42.34 6.57 -8.94
C HIS A 356 -40.83 6.44 -9.09
N PHE A 357 -40.15 6.26 -7.97
CA PHE A 357 -38.73 6.01 -7.91
C PHE A 357 -38.53 4.66 -7.24
N SER A 358 -38.16 3.65 -8.02
CA SER A 358 -37.71 2.38 -7.48
C SER A 358 -36.34 2.63 -6.88
N ARG A 359 -36.32 2.79 -5.55
CA ARG A 359 -35.07 2.84 -4.80
C ARG A 359 -34.37 1.52 -5.07
N GLN A 360 -33.23 1.55 -5.76
CA GLN A 360 -32.44 0.33 -5.89
C GLN A 360 -32.18 -0.16 -4.46
N PRO A 361 -32.58 -1.40 -4.13
CA PRO A 361 -32.39 -1.92 -2.78
C PRO A 361 -30.92 -1.75 -2.42
N ASN A 362 -30.62 -1.51 -1.14
CA ASN A 362 -29.28 -1.77 -0.65
C ASN A 362 -28.91 -3.16 -1.15
N ARG A 363 -27.88 -3.22 -1.98
CA ARG A 363 -27.44 -4.44 -2.62
C ARG A 363 -27.32 -5.46 -1.49
N VAL A 364 -28.16 -6.49 -1.49
CA VAL A 364 -27.80 -7.72 -0.81
C VAL A 364 -26.65 -8.22 -1.66
N LEU A 365 -25.42 -8.04 -1.17
CA LEU A 365 -24.23 -8.50 -1.86
C LEU A 365 -24.25 -10.02 -1.85
N ASP A 366 -24.96 -10.60 -2.81
CA ASP A 366 -24.75 -11.99 -3.14
C ASP A 366 -23.32 -12.12 -3.70
N GLU A 367 -22.52 -13.00 -3.09
CA GLU A 367 -21.08 -13.12 -3.35
C GLU A 367 -20.81 -13.35 -4.84
N ALA A 368 -21.64 -14.18 -5.49
CA ALA A 368 -21.55 -14.47 -6.91
C ALA A 368 -21.71 -13.23 -7.79
N THR A 369 -22.58 -12.30 -7.40
CA THR A 369 -22.80 -11.06 -8.16
C THR A 369 -21.61 -10.12 -8.04
N VAL A 370 -20.97 -10.06 -6.86
CA VAL A 370 -19.77 -9.23 -6.63
C VAL A 370 -18.59 -9.78 -7.41
N ILE A 371 -18.37 -11.09 -7.37
CA ILE A 371 -17.30 -11.76 -8.12
C ILE A 371 -17.47 -11.56 -9.63
N ASN A 372 -18.70 -11.72 -10.15
CA ASN A 372 -18.98 -11.48 -11.56
C ASN A 372 -18.68 -10.04 -12.00
N GLU A 373 -18.93 -9.05 -11.14
CA GLU A 373 -18.57 -7.65 -11.43
C GLU A 373 -17.07 -7.40 -11.36
N LEU A 374 -16.35 -8.02 -10.42
CA LEU A 374 -14.89 -7.96 -10.36
C LEU A 374 -14.26 -8.54 -11.63
N ASN A 375 -14.82 -9.62 -12.17
CA ASN A 375 -14.37 -10.25 -13.41
C ASN A 375 -14.69 -9.45 -14.69
N LYS A 376 -15.47 -8.36 -14.63
CA LYS A 376 -15.72 -7.51 -15.80
C LYS A 376 -14.48 -6.70 -16.22
N ASN A 377 -13.57 -6.41 -15.29
CA ASN A 377 -12.37 -5.61 -15.49
C ASN A 377 -11.16 -6.35 -14.90
N THR A 378 -9.95 -6.03 -15.35
CA THR A 378 -8.72 -6.59 -14.76
C THR A 378 -8.57 -6.19 -13.29
N PHE A 379 -8.39 -7.18 -12.41
CA PHE A 379 -8.18 -6.99 -10.98
C PHE A 379 -6.71 -6.64 -10.72
N ARG A 380 -6.45 -5.37 -10.39
CA ARG A 380 -5.09 -4.84 -10.24
C ARG A 380 -4.59 -4.96 -8.80
N VAL A 381 -3.45 -5.62 -8.61
CA VAL A 381 -2.83 -5.87 -7.32
C VAL A 381 -1.49 -5.13 -7.22
N VAL A 382 -1.35 -4.29 -6.21
CA VAL A 382 -0.07 -3.62 -5.90
C VAL A 382 0.71 -4.39 -4.85
N THR A 383 2.03 -4.45 -5.00
CA THR A 383 2.94 -5.07 -4.02
C THR A 383 4.28 -4.35 -3.94
N ILE A 384 5.12 -4.76 -2.99
CA ILE A 384 6.44 -4.21 -2.70
C ILE A 384 7.42 -5.37 -2.43
N LEU A 385 8.65 -5.28 -2.92
CA LEU A 385 9.67 -6.31 -2.74
C LEU A 385 10.23 -6.27 -1.31
N LYS A 386 9.83 -7.26 -0.50
CA LYS A 386 10.33 -7.47 0.87
C LYS A 386 10.41 -8.96 1.18
N PRO A 387 11.57 -9.60 0.96
CA PRO A 387 11.77 -11.00 1.35
C PRO A 387 11.61 -11.18 2.87
N PRO A 388 10.98 -12.28 3.34
CA PRO A 388 10.42 -13.42 2.59
C PRO A 388 8.93 -13.26 2.22
N PHE A 389 8.32 -12.10 2.50
CA PHE A 389 6.90 -11.85 2.19
C PHE A 389 6.63 -11.75 0.69
N VAL A 390 7.49 -11.04 -0.02
CA VAL A 390 7.41 -10.82 -1.48
C VAL A 390 8.84 -10.80 -2.02
N LYS A 391 9.16 -11.72 -2.92
CA LYS A 391 10.44 -11.78 -3.61
C LYS A 391 10.24 -12.26 -5.04
N TYR A 392 11.27 -12.14 -5.86
CA TYR A 392 11.27 -12.78 -7.17
C TYR A 392 11.60 -14.26 -7.02
N LYS A 393 10.97 -15.09 -7.86
CA LYS A 393 11.41 -16.47 -8.05
C LYS A 393 12.85 -16.47 -8.57
N LYS A 394 13.64 -17.46 -8.14
CA LYS A 394 15.04 -17.64 -8.58
C LYS A 394 15.10 -17.63 -10.13
N GLY A 395 15.84 -16.68 -10.70
CA GLY A 395 16.02 -16.52 -12.15
C GLY A 395 15.04 -15.58 -12.88
N PHE A 396 14.08 -14.96 -12.18
CA PHE A 396 13.07 -14.08 -12.78
C PHE A 396 13.30 -12.57 -12.54
N GLU A 397 14.32 -12.19 -11.78
CA GLU A 397 14.58 -10.78 -11.38
C GLU A 397 14.76 -9.82 -12.56
N ASN A 398 15.38 -10.28 -13.65
CA ASN A 398 15.69 -9.46 -14.83
C ASN A 398 14.76 -9.76 -16.03
N ARG A 399 13.68 -10.51 -15.81
CA ARG A 399 12.75 -10.93 -16.86
C ARG A 399 11.50 -10.07 -16.89
N ASN A 400 11.47 -9.13 -17.84
CA ASN A 400 10.32 -8.27 -18.10
C ASN A 400 9.32 -8.91 -19.09
N ASP A 401 9.68 -10.04 -19.69
CA ASP A 401 8.86 -10.82 -20.62
C ASP A 401 7.74 -11.60 -19.92
N VAL A 402 7.89 -11.86 -18.61
CA VAL A 402 6.95 -12.64 -17.82
C VAL A 402 6.09 -11.72 -16.93
N PRO A 403 4.76 -11.90 -16.89
CA PRO A 403 3.92 -11.16 -15.97
C PRO A 403 4.38 -11.31 -14.52
N LEU A 404 4.33 -10.22 -13.74
CA LEU A 404 4.72 -10.23 -12.32
C LEU A 404 3.92 -11.24 -11.48
N TYR A 405 2.69 -11.57 -11.91
CA TYR A 405 1.89 -12.64 -11.31
C TYR A 405 2.68 -13.96 -11.28
N ASP A 406 3.39 -14.32 -12.34
CA ASP A 406 4.14 -15.58 -12.41
C ASP A 406 5.58 -15.46 -11.91
N ALA A 407 6.17 -14.27 -12.01
CA ALA A 407 7.55 -14.00 -11.62
C ALA A 407 7.75 -13.85 -10.09
N LEU A 408 6.72 -13.45 -9.35
CA LEU A 408 6.80 -13.22 -7.90
C LEU A 408 6.37 -14.45 -7.09
N ASP A 409 7.06 -14.69 -5.98
CA ASP A 409 6.70 -15.63 -4.93
C ASP A 409 6.93 -15.01 -3.54
N GLY A 410 6.58 -15.74 -2.49
CA GLY A 410 6.71 -15.27 -1.11
C GLY A 410 5.45 -15.50 -0.29
N PHE A 411 5.59 -15.36 1.02
CA PHE A 411 4.52 -15.70 1.97
C PHE A 411 3.22 -14.90 1.72
N ALA A 412 3.32 -13.59 1.51
CA ALA A 412 2.16 -12.74 1.27
C ALA A 412 1.57 -12.94 -0.13
N ILE A 413 2.42 -13.19 -1.14
CA ILE A 413 2.02 -13.41 -2.53
C ILE A 413 1.26 -14.72 -2.69
N ASP A 414 1.76 -15.81 -2.13
CA ASP A 414 1.13 -17.12 -2.27
C ASP A 414 -0.24 -17.16 -1.56
N ILE A 415 -0.36 -16.56 -0.37
CA ILE A 415 -1.65 -16.40 0.31
C ILE A 415 -2.61 -15.57 -0.55
N CYS A 416 -2.14 -14.44 -1.08
CA CYS A 416 -2.94 -13.57 -1.93
C CYS A 416 -3.42 -14.27 -3.21
N LYS A 417 -2.55 -15.02 -3.89
CA LYS A 417 -2.90 -15.80 -5.09
C LYS A 417 -3.94 -16.87 -4.78
N GLU A 418 -3.81 -17.56 -3.66
CA GLU A 418 -4.76 -18.60 -3.25
C GLU A 418 -6.15 -18.01 -2.97
N ILE A 419 -6.20 -16.84 -2.30
CA ILE A 419 -7.45 -16.12 -2.06
C ILE A 419 -8.12 -15.75 -3.38
N LEU A 420 -7.38 -15.13 -4.31
CA LEU A 420 -7.93 -14.69 -5.59
C LEU A 420 -8.38 -15.88 -6.46
N LYS A 421 -7.66 -17.01 -6.38
CA LYS A 421 -8.01 -18.27 -7.05
C LYS A 421 -9.29 -18.87 -6.47
N ASN A 422 -9.44 -18.90 -5.15
CA ASN A 422 -10.65 -19.39 -4.49
C ASN A 422 -11.88 -18.51 -4.78
N MET A 423 -11.67 -17.21 -4.98
CA MET A 423 -12.71 -16.28 -5.43
C MET A 423 -13.05 -16.42 -6.92
N SER A 424 -12.37 -17.29 -7.68
CA SER A 424 -12.56 -17.46 -9.13
C SER A 424 -12.38 -16.15 -9.92
N ILE A 425 -11.39 -15.33 -9.54
CA ILE A 425 -11.02 -14.13 -10.30
C ILE A 425 -10.07 -14.53 -11.43
N HIS A 426 -10.47 -14.33 -12.68
CA HIS A 426 -9.72 -14.84 -13.84
C HIS A 426 -8.65 -13.88 -14.39
N ASP A 427 -8.90 -12.57 -14.35
CA ASP A 427 -8.02 -11.56 -14.93
C ASP A 427 -7.35 -10.73 -13.83
N VAL A 428 -6.13 -11.12 -13.44
CA VAL A 428 -5.37 -10.51 -12.34
C VAL A 428 -4.04 -9.97 -12.85
N SER A 429 -3.72 -8.71 -12.52
CA SER A 429 -2.43 -8.10 -12.85
C SER A 429 -1.72 -7.61 -11.60
N PHE A 430 -0.47 -8.04 -11.41
CA PHE A 430 0.39 -7.56 -10.33
C PHE A 430 1.29 -6.45 -10.85
N PHE A 431 1.51 -5.43 -10.04
CA PHE A 431 2.49 -4.39 -10.31
C PHE A 431 3.23 -3.99 -9.04
N LEU A 432 4.49 -3.58 -9.22
CA LEU A 432 5.32 -3.09 -8.12
C LEU A 432 5.05 -1.61 -7.86
N GLN A 433 5.03 -1.26 -6.58
CA GLN A 433 4.94 0.12 -6.15
C GLN A 433 6.20 0.91 -6.59
N PRO A 434 6.07 2.00 -7.38
CA PRO A 434 7.23 2.68 -7.98
C PRO A 434 8.22 3.30 -6.99
N ASP A 435 7.73 3.81 -5.86
CA ASP A 435 8.55 4.45 -4.83
C ASP A 435 9.09 3.45 -3.78
N ASN A 436 8.77 2.16 -3.91
CA ASN A 436 9.15 1.09 -3.00
C ASN A 436 8.86 1.42 -1.52
N GLN A 437 7.76 2.13 -1.25
CA GLN A 437 7.34 2.50 0.10
C GLN A 437 5.93 1.97 0.41
N TYR A 438 5.71 1.58 1.67
CA TYR A 438 4.39 1.16 2.13
C TYR A 438 3.38 2.31 2.17
N GLY A 439 3.84 3.52 2.54
CA GLY A 439 3.00 4.70 2.66
C GLY A 439 3.10 5.31 4.06
N SER A 440 3.66 6.50 4.14
CA SER A 440 3.70 7.38 5.31
C SER A 440 3.00 8.69 5.00
N ARG A 441 2.58 9.39 6.06
CA ARG A 441 1.92 10.69 5.95
C ARG A 441 2.98 11.78 6.11
N ASP A 442 3.09 12.64 5.11
CA ASP A 442 3.98 13.80 5.15
C ASP A 442 3.41 14.88 6.10
N SER A 443 4.23 15.83 6.52
CA SER A 443 3.87 16.98 7.38
C SER A 443 2.72 17.83 6.82
N ARG A 444 2.54 17.82 5.49
CA ARG A 444 1.43 18.48 4.78
C ARG A 444 0.14 17.66 4.77
N GLY A 445 0.15 16.47 5.36
CA GLY A 445 -1.00 15.55 5.43
C GLY A 445 -1.18 14.65 4.20
N ASN A 446 -0.28 14.69 3.22
CA ASN A 446 -0.33 13.88 2.00
C ASN A 446 0.24 12.48 2.24
N TRP A 447 -0.34 11.46 1.60
CA TRP A 447 0.15 10.08 1.63
C TRP A 447 1.01 9.76 0.41
N ASN A 448 2.02 8.90 0.59
CA ASN A 448 2.82 8.29 -0.48
C ASN A 448 2.65 6.75 -0.51
N GLY A 449 3.46 6.04 -1.31
CA GLY A 449 3.52 4.58 -1.28
C GLY A 449 2.27 3.84 -1.74
N ILE A 450 2.14 2.59 -1.29
CA ILE A 450 0.96 1.75 -1.51
C ILE A 450 -0.32 2.45 -1.03
N VAL A 451 -0.26 3.15 0.10
CA VAL A 451 -1.43 3.88 0.64
C VAL A 451 -1.96 4.89 -0.38
N GLN A 452 -1.09 5.70 -0.97
CA GLN A 452 -1.48 6.64 -2.01
C GLN A 452 -2.03 5.95 -3.25
N THR A 453 -1.41 4.85 -3.69
CA THR A 453 -1.84 4.06 -4.86
C THR A 453 -3.25 3.50 -4.69
N LEU A 454 -3.60 3.01 -3.49
CA LEU A 454 -4.94 2.53 -3.16
C LEU A 454 -5.95 3.68 -3.01
N MET A 455 -5.57 4.81 -2.40
CA MET A 455 -6.42 6.01 -2.32
C MET A 455 -6.76 6.58 -3.70
N GLN A 456 -5.80 6.51 -4.63
CA GLN A 456 -5.99 6.88 -6.03
C GLN A 456 -6.66 5.77 -6.85
N GLY A 457 -7.03 4.63 -6.23
CA GLY A 457 -7.62 3.41 -6.81
C GLY A 457 -6.92 2.90 -8.08
N LYS A 458 -5.62 3.15 -8.18
CA LYS A 458 -4.75 2.57 -9.22
C LYS A 458 -4.62 1.05 -9.03
N ALA A 459 -4.77 0.58 -7.79
CA ALA A 459 -4.93 -0.83 -7.44
C ALA A 459 -6.28 -1.08 -6.79
N ASN A 460 -6.82 -2.29 -7.01
CA ASN A 460 -7.99 -2.81 -6.33
C ASN A 460 -7.59 -3.46 -4.99
N PHE A 461 -6.38 -4.01 -4.90
CA PHE A 461 -5.94 -4.73 -3.70
C PHE A 461 -4.43 -4.58 -3.51
N ALA A 462 -3.97 -4.58 -2.26
CA ALA A 462 -2.56 -4.54 -1.93
C ALA A 462 -2.12 -5.84 -1.25
N CYS A 463 -1.31 -6.63 -1.96
CA CYS A 463 -0.72 -7.86 -1.45
C CYS A 463 0.68 -7.57 -0.91
N ALA A 464 0.74 -7.05 0.31
CA ALA A 464 1.97 -6.72 1.01
C ALA A 464 1.80 -6.98 2.53
N SER A 465 2.91 -6.96 3.27
CA SER A 465 2.91 -6.95 4.74
C SER A 465 2.65 -5.54 5.29
N LEU A 466 1.41 -5.06 5.15
CA LEU A 466 1.04 -3.73 5.64
C LEU A 466 0.54 -3.81 7.08
N SER A 467 1.13 -3.00 7.96
CA SER A 467 0.63 -2.84 9.33
C SER A 467 -0.66 -2.04 9.34
N ASP A 468 -1.65 -2.56 10.07
CA ASP A 468 -2.97 -1.98 10.25
C ASP A 468 -2.96 -0.89 11.36
N THR A 469 -2.53 0.32 10.99
CA THR A 469 -2.43 1.46 11.92
C THR A 469 -3.69 2.32 11.88
N THR A 470 -3.97 3.05 12.97
CA THR A 470 -5.12 3.96 13.10
C THR A 470 -5.19 4.98 11.96
N ASP A 471 -4.05 5.57 11.59
CA ASP A 471 -3.99 6.59 10.54
C ASP A 471 -4.29 6.01 9.16
N ARG A 472 -3.85 4.77 8.89
CA ARG A 472 -4.12 4.11 7.62
C ARG A 472 -5.57 3.63 7.53
N ARG A 473 -6.19 3.18 8.64
CA ARG A 473 -7.62 2.80 8.68
C ARG A 473 -8.56 3.97 8.36
N GLN A 474 -8.13 5.22 8.56
CA GLN A 474 -8.94 6.39 8.19
C GLN A 474 -9.08 6.56 6.67
N VAL A 475 -8.12 6.04 5.89
CA VAL A 475 -8.05 6.26 4.43
C VAL A 475 -8.13 4.98 3.61
N LEU A 476 -8.06 3.81 4.24
CA LEU A 476 -8.11 2.49 3.61
C LEU A 476 -8.92 1.51 4.46
N LYS A 477 -9.38 0.44 3.81
CA LYS A 477 -9.92 -0.74 4.48
C LYS A 477 -8.83 -1.81 4.58
N PHE A 478 -8.83 -2.54 5.69
CA PHE A 478 -7.90 -3.63 5.94
C PHE A 478 -8.67 -4.94 6.05
N THR A 479 -8.06 -6.01 5.56
CA THR A 479 -8.55 -7.36 5.84
C THR A 479 -8.28 -7.73 7.28
N GLN A 480 -8.91 -8.82 7.74
CA GLN A 480 -8.41 -9.50 8.93
C GLN A 480 -6.92 -9.89 8.75
N PRO A 481 -6.15 -9.90 9.84
CA PRO A 481 -4.72 -10.13 9.75
C PRO A 481 -4.41 -11.58 9.39
N TYR A 482 -3.54 -11.76 8.39
CA TYR A 482 -3.08 -13.08 7.96
C TYR A 482 -1.85 -13.55 8.74
N LEU A 483 -1.13 -12.63 9.39
CA LEU A 483 0.01 -12.92 10.27
C LEU A 483 0.02 -11.96 11.47
N ASN A 484 0.12 -12.52 12.66
CA ASN A 484 0.36 -11.76 13.88
C ASN A 484 1.83 -11.91 14.26
N PHE A 485 2.48 -10.80 14.60
CA PHE A 485 3.88 -10.76 14.99
C PHE A 485 4.08 -9.80 16.15
N GLN A 486 5.28 -9.79 16.72
CA GLN A 486 5.65 -8.87 17.80
C GLN A 486 6.94 -8.15 17.42
N LEU A 487 7.29 -7.08 18.10
CA LEU A 487 8.61 -6.48 17.94
C LEU A 487 9.64 -7.27 18.73
N SER A 488 10.81 -7.44 18.13
CA SER A 488 11.96 -8.07 18.75
C SER A 488 13.24 -7.27 18.48
N ILE A 489 14.28 -7.58 19.24
CA ILE A 489 15.60 -6.99 19.14
C ILE A 489 16.53 -8.03 18.52
N LEU A 490 17.13 -7.69 17.39
CA LEU A 490 18.15 -8.49 16.72
C LEU A 490 19.52 -7.82 16.91
N TYR A 491 20.46 -8.53 17.51
CA TYR A 491 21.84 -8.08 17.62
C TYR A 491 22.80 -9.27 17.51
N LYS A 492 24.07 -9.00 17.20
CA LYS A 492 25.13 -10.01 17.19
C LYS A 492 25.87 -10.01 18.51
N LYS A 493 25.94 -11.16 19.17
CA LYS A 493 26.73 -11.31 20.40
C LYS A 493 28.21 -11.18 20.06
N ARG A 494 28.92 -10.24 20.68
CA ARG A 494 30.38 -10.14 20.53
C ARG A 494 31.04 -11.39 21.10
N ILE A 495 31.85 -12.05 20.27
CA ILE A 495 32.74 -13.12 20.71
C ILE A 495 33.97 -12.43 21.32
N GLU A 496 34.24 -12.65 22.61
CA GLU A 496 35.52 -12.22 23.20
C GLU A 496 36.67 -13.02 22.58
N ASN A 497 37.84 -12.40 22.42
CA ASN A 497 39.02 -13.06 21.88
C ASN A 497 39.26 -14.43 22.55
N PRO A 498 39.50 -15.51 21.79
CA PRO A 498 39.58 -16.86 22.34
C PRO A 498 40.71 -17.01 23.39
N LEU A 499 41.81 -16.28 23.22
CA LEU A 499 42.91 -16.21 24.19
C LEU A 499 42.47 -15.60 25.53
N VAL A 500 41.64 -14.56 25.46
CA VAL A 500 41.12 -13.87 26.65
C VAL A 500 40.12 -14.76 27.39
N PHE A 501 39.37 -15.58 26.65
CA PHE A 501 38.47 -16.59 27.19
C PHE A 501 39.24 -17.75 27.86
N MET A 502 40.32 -18.22 27.23
CA MET A 502 41.18 -19.30 27.73
C MET A 502 41.92 -18.95 29.04
N PHE A 503 42.32 -17.69 29.22
CA PHE A 503 43.02 -17.20 30.41
C PHE A 503 42.09 -16.43 31.38
N GLN A 504 40.78 -16.72 31.37
CA GLN A 504 39.81 -16.04 32.25
C GLN A 504 40.16 -16.16 33.74
N PHE A 505 40.84 -17.23 34.17
CA PHE A 505 41.29 -17.43 35.55
C PHE A 505 42.35 -16.41 36.02
N MET A 506 43.05 -15.71 35.11
CA MET A 506 44.01 -14.66 35.48
C MET A 506 43.35 -13.29 35.76
N ARG A 507 42.11 -13.08 35.30
CA ARG A 507 41.36 -11.81 35.45
C ARG A 507 41.07 -11.33 36.89
N PRO A 508 40.91 -12.19 37.92
CA PRO A 508 40.52 -11.74 39.27
C PRO A 508 41.51 -10.79 39.94
N PHE A 509 42.78 -10.83 39.52
CA PHE A 509 43.83 -9.98 40.05
C PHE A 509 44.48 -9.17 38.94
N HIS A 510 44.73 -7.90 39.24
CA HIS A 510 45.51 -7.04 38.36
C HIS A 510 46.96 -7.54 38.29
N LEU A 511 47.66 -7.23 37.17
CA LEU A 511 49.06 -7.61 36.97
C LEU A 511 49.96 -7.21 38.15
N TYR A 512 49.74 -6.04 38.73
CA TYR A 512 50.50 -5.56 39.90
C TYR A 512 50.33 -6.45 41.14
N THR A 513 49.13 -6.97 41.37
CA THR A 513 48.86 -7.90 42.48
C THR A 513 49.58 -9.23 42.25
N TRP A 514 49.57 -9.74 41.01
CA TRP A 514 50.34 -10.94 40.65
C TRP A 514 51.84 -10.76 40.87
N LEU A 515 52.39 -9.61 40.46
CA LEU A 515 53.80 -9.29 40.70
C LEU A 515 54.11 -9.15 42.20
N ALA A 516 53.20 -8.58 43.00
CA ALA A 516 53.36 -8.47 44.45
C ALA A 516 53.33 -9.86 45.13
N VAL A 517 52.52 -10.80 44.64
CA VAL A 517 52.51 -12.19 45.12
C VAL A 517 53.83 -12.90 44.81
N ILE A 518 54.39 -12.72 43.61
CA ILE A 518 55.72 -13.26 43.28
C ILE A 518 56.80 -12.57 44.14
N GLY A 519 56.69 -11.26 44.34
CA GLY A 519 57.60 -10.48 45.18
C GLY A 519 57.58 -10.92 46.65
N SER A 520 56.42 -11.29 47.20
CA SER A 520 56.30 -11.74 48.59
C SER A 520 57.00 -13.10 48.82
N VAL A 521 56.98 -14.00 47.84
CA VAL A 521 57.74 -15.27 47.87
C VAL A 521 59.24 -14.97 47.97
N VAL A 522 59.76 -14.08 47.12
CA VAL A 522 61.19 -13.69 47.15
C VAL A 522 61.54 -12.99 48.47
N GLY A 523 60.68 -12.08 48.94
CA GLY A 523 60.86 -11.37 50.20
C GLY A 523 60.92 -12.30 51.40
N LEU A 524 59.97 -13.24 51.52
CA LEU A 524 59.95 -14.25 52.57
C LEU A 524 61.24 -15.10 52.53
N SER A 525 61.68 -15.48 51.35
CA SER A 525 62.87 -16.32 51.17
C SER A 525 64.14 -15.65 51.69
N ILE A 526 64.30 -14.35 51.41
CA ILE A 526 65.41 -13.54 51.92
C ILE A 526 65.35 -13.48 53.45
N VAL A 527 64.17 -13.20 54.02
CA VAL A 527 63.97 -13.10 55.47
C VAL A 527 64.31 -14.44 56.16
N LEU A 528 63.81 -15.56 55.65
CA LEU A 528 64.10 -16.88 56.21
C LEU A 528 65.58 -17.26 56.08
N THR A 529 66.24 -16.90 54.97
CA THR A 529 67.69 -17.13 54.79
C THR A 529 68.51 -16.31 55.77
N VAL A 530 68.14 -15.04 56.01
CA VAL A 530 68.79 -14.18 57.00
C VAL A 530 68.58 -14.73 58.41
N LEU A 531 67.36 -15.14 58.75
CA LEU A 531 67.05 -15.76 60.05
C LEU A 531 67.82 -17.06 60.26
N HIS A 532 68.01 -17.88 59.22
CA HIS A 532 68.83 -19.09 59.30
C HIS A 532 70.31 -18.79 59.56
N LYS A 533 70.84 -17.71 58.97
CA LYS A 533 72.23 -17.26 59.23
C LYS A 533 72.42 -16.73 60.65
N LEU A 534 71.42 -16.02 61.19
CA LEU A 534 71.47 -15.45 62.54
C LEU A 534 71.19 -16.50 63.63
N SER A 535 70.23 -17.41 63.38
CA SER A 535 69.83 -18.48 64.28
C SER A 535 69.73 -19.78 63.49
N ARG A 536 70.78 -20.60 63.58
CA ARG A 536 70.89 -21.85 62.82
C ARG A 536 69.78 -22.84 63.21
N ASN A 537 68.96 -23.21 62.22
CA ASN A 537 67.93 -24.26 62.31
C ASN A 537 68.58 -25.65 62.12
N ALA A 538 67.89 -26.74 62.50
CA ALA A 538 68.44 -28.09 62.29
C ALA A 538 68.47 -28.48 60.81
N ALA A 539 67.48 -28.02 60.03
CA ALA A 539 67.50 -28.09 58.57
C ALA A 539 68.33 -26.94 57.98
N ASN A 540 69.11 -27.23 56.92
CA ASN A 540 69.83 -26.21 56.16
C ASN A 540 68.84 -25.42 55.29
N PHE A 541 68.59 -24.17 55.66
CA PHE A 541 67.76 -23.25 54.87
C PHE A 541 68.67 -22.34 54.04
N GLY A 542 69.13 -22.85 52.89
CA GLY A 542 69.74 -22.03 51.86
C GLY A 542 68.71 -21.19 51.11
N ILE A 543 69.18 -20.32 50.22
CA ILE A 543 68.31 -19.43 49.44
C ILE A 543 67.37 -20.21 48.51
N TYR A 544 67.82 -21.37 48.00
CA TYR A 544 67.02 -22.22 47.12
C TYR A 544 65.90 -22.93 47.89
N GLU A 545 66.25 -23.51 49.04
CA GLU A 545 65.32 -24.25 49.91
C GLU A 545 64.26 -23.31 50.49
N THR A 546 64.63 -22.06 50.80
CA THR A 546 63.69 -21.04 51.28
C THR A 546 62.79 -20.48 50.18
N ILE A 547 63.28 -20.30 48.94
CA ILE A 547 62.44 -19.96 47.77
C ILE A 547 61.43 -21.08 47.51
N PHE A 548 61.89 -22.32 47.49
CA PHE A 548 61.02 -23.47 47.32
C PHE A 548 59.99 -23.56 48.43
N PHE A 549 60.39 -23.41 49.70
CA PHE A 549 59.47 -23.42 50.84
C PHE A 549 58.47 -22.25 50.82
N SER A 550 58.90 -21.04 50.43
CA SER A 550 58.04 -19.85 50.35
C SER A 550 57.01 -19.94 49.22
N PHE A 551 57.39 -20.58 48.10
CA PHE A 551 56.47 -20.89 47.00
C PHE A 551 55.52 -22.04 47.37
N ALA A 552 56.06 -23.11 47.97
CA ALA A 552 55.29 -24.26 48.46
C ALA A 552 54.28 -23.86 49.54
N SER A 553 54.60 -22.94 50.44
CA SER A 553 53.66 -22.48 51.46
C SER A 553 52.53 -21.61 50.91
N LEU A 554 52.68 -21.06 49.70
CA LEU A 554 51.62 -20.34 49.00
C LEU A 554 50.61 -21.30 48.33
N ILE A 555 51.07 -22.47 47.89
CA ILE A 555 50.26 -23.51 47.24
C ILE A 555 50.01 -24.63 48.25
N GLN A 556 48.78 -24.78 48.75
CA GLN A 556 48.40 -25.65 49.89
C GLN A 556 48.67 -27.19 49.76
N GLY A 557 49.60 -27.65 48.91
CA GLY A 557 49.86 -29.06 48.59
C GLY A 557 51.31 -29.55 48.70
N ILE A 558 52.28 -28.74 49.16
CA ILE A 558 53.69 -29.18 49.27
C ILE A 558 54.19 -29.00 50.72
N THR A 559 54.60 -30.09 51.36
CA THR A 559 55.13 -30.10 52.74
C THR A 559 56.66 -30.09 52.75
N GLY A 560 57.25 -28.93 53.08
CA GLY A 560 58.65 -28.85 53.50
C GLY A 560 58.76 -28.94 55.02
N THR A 561 59.94 -29.30 55.54
CA THR A 561 60.21 -29.23 56.98
C THR A 561 60.17 -27.76 57.43
N PRO A 562 59.26 -27.35 58.33
CA PRO A 562 59.26 -25.99 58.86
C PRO A 562 60.50 -25.74 59.73
N PRO A 563 60.92 -24.47 59.93
CA PRO A 563 62.01 -24.14 60.81
C PRO A 563 61.68 -24.45 62.28
N ASP A 564 62.67 -24.94 63.01
CA ASP A 564 62.50 -25.36 64.41
C ASP A 564 62.52 -24.18 65.40
N ARG A 565 63.02 -23.01 64.97
CA ARG A 565 63.22 -21.85 65.84
C ARG A 565 61.97 -20.96 65.90
N PRO A 566 61.63 -20.39 67.07
CA PRO A 566 60.39 -19.64 67.28
C PRO A 566 60.27 -18.40 66.38
N SER A 567 61.39 -17.73 66.07
CA SER A 567 61.42 -16.57 65.17
C SER A 567 61.03 -16.92 63.74
N GLY A 568 61.49 -18.07 63.22
CA GLY A 568 61.11 -18.57 61.90
C GLY A 568 59.66 -19.06 61.85
N GLN A 569 59.20 -19.72 62.92
CA GLN A 569 57.82 -20.18 63.05
C GLN A 569 56.81 -19.02 63.05
N LEU A 570 57.13 -17.91 63.73
CA LEU A 570 56.28 -16.72 63.74
C LEU A 570 56.14 -16.10 62.34
N VAL A 571 57.25 -15.93 61.62
CA VAL A 571 57.25 -15.39 60.25
C VAL A 571 56.41 -16.25 59.31
N ILE A 572 56.53 -17.58 59.44
CA ILE A 572 55.76 -18.52 58.63
C ILE A 572 54.27 -18.52 59.01
N ALA A 573 53.93 -18.43 60.29
CA ALA A 573 52.54 -18.34 60.73
C ALA A 573 51.86 -17.08 60.15
N ILE A 574 52.57 -15.94 60.16
CA ILE A 574 52.09 -14.70 59.53
C ILE A 574 51.95 -14.87 58.01
N TYR A 575 52.93 -15.52 57.37
CA TYR A 575 52.88 -15.75 55.93
C TYR A 575 51.78 -16.73 55.51
N TRP A 576 51.49 -17.77 56.30
CA TRP A 576 50.36 -18.66 56.07
C TRP A 576 49.03 -17.92 56.20
N LEU A 577 48.90 -17.01 57.17
CA LEU A 577 47.72 -16.14 57.25
C LEU A 577 47.60 -15.25 56.00
N PHE A 578 48.72 -14.66 55.54
CA PHE A 578 48.75 -13.89 54.30
C PHE A 578 48.33 -14.72 53.08
N ALA A 579 48.90 -15.92 52.91
CA ALA A 579 48.58 -16.81 51.80
C ALA A 579 47.10 -17.25 51.82
N PHE A 580 46.55 -17.53 53.01
CA PHE A 580 45.14 -17.83 53.18
C PHE A 580 44.25 -16.65 52.78
N VAL A 581 44.58 -15.44 53.21
CA VAL A 581 43.82 -14.22 52.85
C VAL A 581 43.85 -13.98 51.34
N ILE A 582 45.01 -14.13 50.69
CA ILE A 582 45.14 -13.98 49.23
C ILE A 582 44.32 -15.05 48.49
N LEU A 583 44.35 -16.30 48.95
CA LEU A 583 43.57 -17.38 48.34
C LEU A 583 42.06 -17.12 48.44
N VAL A 584 41.58 -16.71 49.61
CA VAL A 584 40.16 -16.35 49.79
C VAL A 584 39.79 -15.18 48.89
N ALA A 585 40.63 -14.14 48.82
CA ALA A 585 40.40 -12.99 47.93
C ALA A 585 40.38 -13.36 46.44
N TYR A 586 41.20 -14.32 46.01
CA TYR A 586 41.18 -14.83 44.64
C TYR A 586 39.85 -15.52 44.33
N VAL A 587 39.42 -16.45 45.19
CA VAL A 587 38.19 -17.22 45.00
C VAL A 587 36.96 -16.31 44.99
N THR A 588 36.89 -15.33 45.90
CA THR A 588 35.77 -14.38 45.96
C THR A 588 35.72 -13.47 44.74
N ASN A 589 36.85 -12.92 44.31
CA ASN A 589 36.91 -12.05 43.12
C ASN A 589 36.64 -12.81 41.81
N TYR A 590 37.09 -14.07 41.71
CA TYR A 590 36.78 -14.93 40.57
C TYR A 590 35.28 -15.23 40.49
N ALA A 591 34.66 -15.62 41.61
CA ALA A 591 33.22 -15.87 41.69
C ALA A 591 32.40 -14.60 41.39
N ALA A 592 32.82 -13.44 41.91
CA ALA A 592 32.20 -12.15 41.66
C ALA A 592 32.28 -11.75 40.17
N THR A 593 33.46 -11.84 39.56
CA THR A 593 33.67 -11.52 38.14
C THR A 593 32.82 -12.41 37.23
N ARG A 594 32.71 -13.70 37.55
CA ARG A 594 31.84 -14.63 36.81
C ARG A 594 30.37 -14.25 36.91
N THR A 595 29.93 -13.79 38.08
CA THR A 595 28.55 -13.35 38.31
C THR A 595 28.26 -12.01 37.62
N LEU A 596 29.20 -11.08 37.64
CA LEU A 596 29.09 -9.76 36.98
C LEU A 596 29.05 -9.88 35.46
N ASN A 597 29.92 -10.69 34.87
CA ASN A 597 29.91 -10.95 33.42
C ASN A 597 28.58 -11.57 32.97
N ARG A 598 27.86 -12.28 33.84
CA ARG A 598 26.51 -12.79 33.56
C ARG A 598 25.44 -11.69 33.61
N LEU A 599 25.58 -10.69 34.48
CA LEU A 599 24.59 -9.62 34.65
C LEU A 599 24.72 -8.49 33.62
N GLN A 600 25.92 -8.24 33.10
CA GLN A 600 26.19 -7.12 32.18
C GLN A 600 26.17 -7.49 30.69
N SER A 601 26.16 -8.77 30.31
CA SER A 601 26.45 -9.17 28.92
C SER A 601 25.26 -9.57 28.05
N GLU A 602 24.05 -9.73 28.60
CA GLU A 602 22.92 -10.22 27.81
C GLU A 602 21.71 -9.27 27.90
N ILE A 603 21.35 -8.71 26.74
CA ILE A 603 20.11 -7.97 26.55
C ILE A 603 19.00 -8.99 26.64
N THR A 604 18.19 -8.98 27.70
CA THR A 604 17.07 -9.94 27.89
C THR A 604 15.70 -9.31 27.62
N SER A 605 15.63 -7.99 27.73
CA SER A 605 14.39 -7.22 27.63
C SER A 605 14.67 -5.78 27.22
N LEU A 606 13.59 -5.04 26.94
CA LEU A 606 13.66 -3.63 26.57
C LEU A 606 14.26 -2.74 27.67
N SER A 607 14.07 -3.11 28.94
CA SER A 607 14.68 -2.40 30.07
C SER A 607 16.19 -2.60 30.15
N THR A 608 16.69 -3.79 29.82
CA THR A 608 18.14 -4.03 29.74
C THR A 608 18.78 -3.37 28.52
N LEU A 609 18.01 -3.10 27.46
CA LEU A 609 18.51 -2.42 26.25
C LEU A 609 18.83 -0.94 26.49
N TYR A 610 18.03 -0.23 27.29
CA TYR A 610 18.35 1.18 27.62
C TYR A 610 19.47 1.29 28.65
N ALA A 611 19.62 0.29 29.53
CA ALA A 611 20.62 0.32 30.61
C ALA A 611 22.03 -0.02 30.12
N GLN A 612 22.15 -0.74 28.99
CA GLN A 612 23.43 -1.06 28.37
C GLN A 612 23.97 0.11 27.53
N SER A 613 25.28 0.21 27.42
CA SER A 613 25.99 1.25 26.63
C SER A 613 26.88 0.67 25.52
N THR A 614 26.76 -0.63 25.23
CA THR A 614 27.63 -1.39 24.33
C THR A 614 27.17 -1.35 22.86
N TYR A 615 25.86 -1.28 22.64
CA TYR A 615 25.23 -1.29 21.32
C TYR A 615 24.36 -0.05 21.15
N ASP A 616 24.53 0.64 20.03
CA ASP A 616 23.55 1.61 19.56
C ASP A 616 22.29 0.86 19.12
N TYR A 617 21.10 1.45 19.30
CA TYR A 617 19.84 0.78 18.99
C TYR A 617 18.82 1.68 18.31
N GLY A 618 17.93 1.08 17.54
CA GLY A 618 16.80 1.76 16.91
C GLY A 618 16.13 0.95 15.81
N THR A 619 15.49 1.63 14.85
CA THR A 619 14.67 1.00 13.81
C THR A 619 14.87 1.65 12.44
N VAL A 620 14.15 1.18 11.43
CA VAL A 620 14.21 1.75 10.07
C VAL A 620 13.28 2.96 9.96
N ALA A 621 13.78 4.05 9.39
CA ALA A 621 13.04 5.29 9.19
C ALA A 621 11.80 5.09 8.29
N GLY A 622 10.72 5.84 8.55
CA GLY A 622 9.49 5.79 7.75
C GLY A 622 8.64 4.51 7.92
N THR A 623 9.01 3.64 8.87
CA THR A 623 8.22 2.45 9.22
C THR A 623 7.20 2.76 10.32
N SER A 624 6.14 1.95 10.39
CA SER A 624 5.16 2.01 11.49
C SER A 624 5.80 1.77 12.86
N TYR A 625 6.95 1.09 12.90
CA TYR A 625 7.67 0.79 14.14
C TYR A 625 8.17 2.05 14.85
N PHE A 626 8.67 3.04 14.10
CA PHE A 626 9.10 4.30 14.70
C PHE A 626 7.91 5.06 15.32
N THR A 627 6.80 5.18 14.58
CA THR A 627 5.58 5.86 15.05
C THR A 627 4.93 5.17 16.25
N LEU A 628 5.15 3.87 16.43
CA LEU A 628 4.69 3.14 17.62
C LEU A 628 5.39 3.64 18.90
N PHE A 629 6.68 3.95 18.82
CA PHE A 629 7.44 4.49 19.97
C PHE A 629 7.10 5.95 20.27
N GLU A 630 6.64 6.70 19.28
CA GLU A 630 6.18 8.08 19.45
C GLU A 630 4.87 8.17 20.23
N ASN A 631 3.91 7.29 19.94
CA ASN A 631 2.56 7.33 20.51
C ASN A 631 2.37 6.47 21.78
N THR A 632 3.41 5.79 22.25
CA THR A 632 3.32 4.86 23.39
C THR A 632 3.24 5.60 24.74
N THR A 633 2.48 5.03 25.68
CA THR A 633 2.38 5.51 27.07
C THR A 633 3.33 4.78 28.02
N ASP A 634 3.99 3.71 27.56
CA ASP A 634 4.94 2.94 28.38
C ASP A 634 6.24 3.74 28.57
N ASN A 635 6.62 3.98 29.82
CA ASN A 635 7.83 4.72 30.18
C ASN A 635 9.09 4.10 29.56
N THR A 636 9.21 2.77 29.51
CA THR A 636 10.43 2.12 28.96
C THR A 636 10.58 2.40 27.47
N GLN A 637 9.47 2.30 26.73
CA GLN A 637 9.43 2.58 25.29
C GLN A 637 9.64 4.08 25.02
N GLN A 638 9.12 4.97 25.86
CA GLN A 638 9.36 6.41 25.76
C GLN A 638 10.83 6.78 25.98
N GLN A 639 11.56 6.11 26.89
CA GLN A 639 13.00 6.36 27.06
C GLN A 639 13.78 5.96 25.80
N ILE A 640 13.41 4.83 25.19
CA ILE A 640 14.00 4.41 23.92
C ILE A 640 13.69 5.39 22.80
N TYR A 641 12.45 5.87 22.72
CA TYR A 641 12.06 6.93 21.77
C TYR A 641 12.92 8.18 21.93
N ARG A 642 13.11 8.67 23.17
CA ARG A 642 13.97 9.83 23.46
C ARG A 642 15.42 9.61 23.04
N TYR A 643 15.96 8.41 23.28
CA TYR A 643 17.30 8.07 22.81
C TYR A 643 17.39 8.08 21.28
N MET A 644 16.40 7.50 20.59
CA MET A 644 16.37 7.47 19.12
C MET A 644 16.27 8.86 18.51
N ILE A 645 15.53 9.78 19.11
CA ILE A 645 15.45 11.18 18.66
C ILE A 645 16.77 11.91 18.90
N ASN A 646 17.35 11.77 20.09
CA ASN A 646 18.61 12.44 20.43
C ASN A 646 19.79 11.96 19.57
N ASN A 647 19.75 10.71 19.10
CA ASN A 647 20.79 10.09 18.28
C ASN A 647 20.26 9.65 16.91
N GLN A 648 19.46 10.50 16.26
CA GLN A 648 18.76 10.16 15.01
C GLN A 648 19.65 9.52 13.94
N GLU A 649 20.85 10.06 13.70
CA GLU A 649 21.78 9.53 12.68
C GLU A 649 22.27 8.10 12.96
N LYS A 650 22.38 7.72 14.25
CA LYS A 650 22.88 6.41 14.67
C LYS A 650 21.76 5.39 14.91
N SER A 651 20.56 5.86 15.25
CA SER A 651 19.43 5.03 15.63
C SER A 651 18.42 4.81 14.50
N LEU A 652 18.30 5.71 13.52
CA LEU A 652 17.30 5.61 12.46
C LEU A 652 17.96 5.33 11.12
N MET A 653 17.88 4.07 10.69
CA MET A 653 18.50 3.64 9.44
C MET A 653 17.56 3.90 8.25
N PRO A 654 18.07 4.37 7.10
CA PRO A 654 17.23 4.67 5.93
C PRO A 654 16.68 3.39 5.29
N ASN A 655 17.44 2.29 5.33
CA ASN A 655 17.10 1.01 4.72
C ASN A 655 17.39 -0.15 5.66
N LEU A 656 16.63 -1.24 5.50
CA LEU A 656 16.83 -2.47 6.29
C LEU A 656 18.20 -3.11 6.02
N THR A 657 18.72 -3.04 4.79
CA THR A 657 20.03 -3.60 4.42
C THR A 657 21.17 -2.96 5.20
N VAL A 658 21.17 -1.63 5.31
CA VAL A 658 22.15 -0.87 6.09
C VAL A 658 22.06 -1.23 7.57
N ALA A 659 20.84 -1.37 8.11
CA ALA A 659 20.65 -1.78 9.50
C ALA A 659 21.21 -3.19 9.78
N LEU A 660 20.97 -4.14 8.87
CA LEU A 660 21.49 -5.51 8.99
C LEU A 660 23.02 -5.56 8.92
N GLU A 661 23.64 -4.73 8.08
CA GLU A 661 25.10 -4.63 7.99
C GLU A 661 25.73 -4.19 9.32
N LEU A 662 25.12 -3.20 9.99
CA LEU A 662 25.57 -2.75 11.32
C LEU A 662 25.37 -3.82 12.40
N VAL A 663 24.31 -4.62 12.30
CA VAL A 663 24.09 -5.78 13.18
C VAL A 663 25.19 -6.83 12.97
N VAL A 664 25.54 -7.14 11.70
CA VAL A 664 26.61 -8.08 11.37
C VAL A 664 27.98 -7.61 11.90
N ASN A 665 28.22 -6.30 11.88
CA ASN A 665 29.41 -5.69 12.48
C ASN A 665 29.42 -5.73 14.02
N GLY A 666 28.28 -6.00 14.67
CA GLY A 666 28.17 -6.14 16.12
C GLY A 666 28.19 -4.82 16.89
N THR A 667 27.85 -3.71 16.23
CA THR A 667 27.78 -2.37 16.85
C THR A 667 26.35 -1.91 17.12
N TYR A 668 25.36 -2.54 16.46
CA TYR A 668 23.97 -2.08 16.46
C TYR A 668 22.99 -3.19 16.86
N ALA A 669 21.93 -2.80 17.56
CA ALA A 669 20.79 -3.63 17.92
C ALA A 669 19.52 -3.13 17.20
N LEU A 670 19.01 -3.94 16.28
CA LEU A 670 17.87 -3.62 15.43
C LEU A 670 16.55 -4.00 16.11
N ILE A 671 15.67 -3.02 16.31
CA ILE A 671 14.30 -3.23 16.75
C ILE A 671 13.39 -3.32 15.52
N TYR A 672 12.80 -4.49 15.30
CA TYR A 672 12.01 -4.76 14.09
C TYR A 672 11.01 -5.91 14.28
N ASP A 673 10.28 -6.26 13.23
CA ASP A 673 9.35 -7.40 13.21
C ASP A 673 10.05 -8.72 13.59
N SER A 674 9.52 -9.44 14.57
CA SER A 674 10.08 -10.68 15.08
C SER A 674 10.22 -11.77 14.03
N ALA A 675 9.28 -11.86 13.07
CA ALA A 675 9.34 -12.83 11.98
C ALA A 675 10.48 -12.49 11.01
N LEU A 676 10.67 -11.21 10.70
CA LEU A 676 11.80 -10.74 9.87
C LEU A 676 13.14 -10.84 10.59
N ASN A 677 13.18 -10.54 11.89
CA ASN A 677 14.38 -10.70 12.70
C ASN A 677 14.78 -12.17 12.85
N LYS A 678 13.81 -13.09 12.97
CA LYS A 678 14.10 -14.53 12.97
C LYS A 678 14.67 -14.97 11.62
N TYR A 679 14.06 -14.54 10.51
CA TYR A 679 14.53 -14.84 9.15
C TYR A 679 15.94 -14.28 8.90
N ASN A 680 16.17 -12.99 9.14
CA ASN A 680 17.47 -12.35 8.94
C ASN A 680 18.52 -12.80 9.97
N GLY A 681 18.10 -13.23 11.16
CA GLY A 681 19.01 -13.77 12.17
C GLY A 681 19.66 -15.09 11.75
N GLN A 682 18.97 -15.91 10.95
CA GLN A 682 19.51 -17.18 10.45
C GLN A 682 20.72 -16.98 9.52
N SER A 683 20.80 -15.85 8.81
CA SER A 683 21.95 -15.50 7.95
C SER A 683 23.10 -14.82 8.69
N ILE A 684 22.98 -14.62 10.00
CA ILE A 684 23.99 -13.94 10.83
C ILE A 684 24.49 -14.90 11.90
N CYS A 685 25.78 -15.23 11.84
CA CYS A 685 26.42 -16.05 12.87
C CYS A 685 26.44 -15.36 14.23
N ASN A 686 26.16 -16.13 15.29
CA ASN A 686 26.03 -15.63 16.67
C ASN A 686 25.03 -14.49 16.84
N SER A 687 24.00 -14.47 15.99
CA SER A 687 22.86 -13.60 16.18
C SER A 687 22.02 -14.04 17.37
N VAL A 688 21.45 -13.06 18.05
CA VAL A 688 20.55 -13.26 19.18
C VAL A 688 19.29 -12.45 18.88
N ASN A 689 18.16 -13.14 18.85
CA ASN A 689 16.84 -12.53 18.69
C ASN A 689 16.11 -12.62 20.04
N ILE A 690 15.92 -11.47 20.68
CA ILE A 690 15.35 -11.39 22.03
C ILE A 690 14.20 -10.39 22.06
N GLY A 691 13.22 -10.72 22.89
CA GLY A 691 12.07 -9.87 23.13
C GLY A 691 10.93 -10.21 22.19
N ALA A 692 9.74 -10.08 22.76
CA ALA A 692 8.48 -10.21 22.06
C ALA A 692 7.56 -9.21 22.76
N PHE A 693 7.57 -7.97 22.27
CA PHE A 693 6.83 -6.86 22.87
C PHE A 693 6.06 -6.11 21.79
N SER A 694 4.93 -5.49 22.18
CA SER A 694 3.98 -4.85 21.26
C SER A 694 3.44 -5.81 20.20
N LEU A 695 2.23 -6.33 20.42
CA LEU A 695 1.55 -7.17 19.44
C LEU A 695 1.16 -6.33 18.23
N GLN A 696 1.57 -6.77 17.05
CA GLN A 696 1.29 -6.15 15.77
C GLN A 696 0.72 -7.19 14.81
N SER A 697 0.13 -6.72 13.72
CA SER A 697 -0.47 -7.57 12.72
C SER A 697 -0.16 -7.10 11.31
N ALA A 698 0.03 -8.06 10.41
CA ALA A 698 0.12 -7.84 8.98
C ALA A 698 -1.22 -8.22 8.34
N SER A 699 -1.79 -7.25 7.62
CA SER A 699 -3.04 -7.38 6.89
C SER A 699 -2.84 -6.97 5.44
N PHE A 700 -3.73 -7.43 4.57
CA PHE A 700 -3.85 -6.84 3.23
C PHE A 700 -4.71 -5.58 3.31
N ALA A 701 -4.57 -4.72 2.31
CA ALA A 701 -5.32 -3.47 2.26
C ALA A 701 -6.05 -3.31 0.93
N MET A 702 -7.16 -2.57 0.98
CA MET A 702 -8.01 -2.28 -0.16
C MET A 702 -8.53 -0.83 -0.08
N PRO A 703 -8.98 -0.26 -1.20
CA PRO A 703 -9.60 1.06 -1.20
C PRO A 703 -10.86 1.08 -0.31
N VAL A 704 -11.19 2.23 0.27
CA VAL A 704 -12.40 2.38 1.13
C VAL A 704 -13.69 2.01 0.39
N SER A 705 -13.68 2.16 -0.94
CA SER A 705 -14.77 1.80 -1.84
C SER A 705 -14.99 0.30 -2.03
N ALA A 706 -14.12 -0.56 -1.49
CA ALA A 706 -14.18 -1.99 -1.73
C ALA A 706 -15.42 -2.62 -1.07
N GLU A 707 -16.19 -3.33 -1.89
CA GLU A 707 -17.41 -4.06 -1.52
C GLU A 707 -17.15 -5.56 -1.23
N TYR A 708 -15.93 -6.05 -1.48
CA TYR A 708 -15.53 -7.46 -1.39
C TYR A 708 -14.69 -7.80 -0.13
N GLU A 709 -14.65 -6.90 0.84
CA GLU A 709 -13.92 -7.05 2.10
C GLU A 709 -14.31 -8.33 2.85
N SER A 710 -15.61 -8.54 3.07
CA SER A 710 -16.14 -9.71 3.78
C SER A 710 -15.83 -11.03 3.06
N ILE A 711 -15.82 -11.02 1.73
CA ILE A 711 -15.53 -12.19 0.91
C ILE A 711 -14.05 -12.57 1.06
N ILE A 712 -13.14 -11.58 0.97
CA ILE A 712 -11.71 -11.80 1.17
C ILE A 712 -11.43 -12.27 2.60
N ASP A 713 -12.07 -11.68 3.60
CA ASP A 713 -11.91 -12.09 5.00
C ASP A 713 -12.37 -13.54 5.21
N ALA A 714 -13.49 -13.96 4.61
CA ALA A 714 -13.91 -15.36 4.64
C ALA A 714 -12.85 -16.29 4.04
N GLN A 715 -12.22 -15.89 2.92
CA GLN A 715 -11.15 -16.67 2.29
C GLN A 715 -9.86 -16.71 3.12
N ILE A 716 -9.45 -15.61 3.76
CA ILE A 716 -8.31 -15.62 4.68
C ILE A 716 -8.60 -16.57 5.85
N THR A 717 -9.83 -16.57 6.37
CA THR A 717 -10.25 -17.48 7.45
C THR A 717 -10.12 -18.93 7.01
N HIS A 718 -10.52 -19.23 5.77
CA HIS A 718 -10.41 -20.55 5.17
C HIS A 718 -8.94 -20.99 5.03
N VAL A 719 -8.06 -20.13 4.51
CA VAL A 719 -6.61 -20.41 4.38
C VAL A 719 -5.95 -20.66 5.74
N ILE A 720 -6.35 -19.92 6.78
CA ILE A 720 -5.86 -20.11 8.15
C ILE A 720 -6.38 -21.43 8.73
N LYS A 721 -7.69 -21.71 8.63
CA LYS A 721 -8.30 -22.93 9.18
C LYS A 721 -7.78 -24.20 8.53
N ASN A 722 -7.45 -24.15 7.24
CA ASN A 722 -6.89 -25.29 6.51
C ASN A 722 -5.40 -25.56 6.83
N GLY A 723 -4.76 -24.73 7.66
CA GLY A 723 -3.34 -24.87 8.02
C GLY A 723 -2.37 -24.46 6.89
N MET A 724 -2.87 -24.00 5.74
CA MET A 724 -2.04 -23.59 4.60
C MET A 724 -1.17 -22.38 4.93
N ARG A 725 -1.67 -21.43 5.73
CA ARG A 725 -0.85 -20.32 6.25
C ARG A 725 0.40 -20.86 6.96
N ASP A 726 0.26 -21.85 7.84
CA ASP A 726 1.37 -22.36 8.65
C ASP A 726 2.38 -23.13 7.78
N GLN A 727 1.90 -23.89 6.80
CA GLN A 727 2.76 -24.54 5.80
C GLN A 727 3.57 -23.53 4.99
N LEU A 728 2.95 -22.43 4.54
CA LEU A 728 3.64 -21.36 3.82
C LEU A 728 4.62 -20.61 4.73
N TYR A 729 4.29 -20.46 6.02
CA TYR A 729 5.18 -19.82 6.98
C TYR A 729 6.47 -20.63 7.13
N GLU A 730 6.37 -21.95 7.36
CA GLU A 730 7.54 -22.84 7.47
C GLU A 730 8.36 -22.88 6.17
N LYS A 731 7.69 -22.84 5.00
CA LYS A 731 8.36 -22.82 3.69
C LYS A 731 9.19 -21.56 3.44
N TYR A 732 8.70 -20.39 3.86
CA TYR A 732 9.31 -19.11 3.49
C TYR A 732 10.19 -18.48 4.57
N PHE A 733 9.93 -18.75 5.86
CA PHE A 733 10.67 -18.15 6.97
C PHE A 733 11.86 -18.98 7.45
N ASN A 734 11.99 -20.24 7.01
CA ASN A 734 13.18 -21.04 7.24
C ASN A 734 14.04 -21.04 5.97
N LEU A 735 15.32 -20.70 6.11
CA LEU A 735 16.29 -20.77 5.02
C LEU A 735 16.66 -22.23 4.72
N ASP A 736 16.91 -22.53 3.44
CA ASP A 736 17.45 -23.81 3.02
C ASP A 736 18.88 -23.99 3.58
N PRO A 737 19.30 -25.22 3.97
CA PRO A 737 20.64 -25.49 4.52
C PRO A 737 21.79 -24.97 3.66
N SER A 738 21.61 -24.87 2.33
CA SER A 738 22.60 -24.36 1.39
C SER A 738 22.77 -22.83 1.42
N GLU A 739 21.80 -22.09 1.93
CA GLU A 739 21.81 -20.62 2.02
C GLU A 739 22.28 -20.13 3.40
N LEU A 740 22.47 -21.03 4.37
CA LEU A 740 22.99 -20.69 5.69
C LEU A 740 24.50 -20.39 5.61
N PRO A 741 24.97 -19.35 6.31
CA PRO A 741 26.40 -19.09 6.44
C PRO A 741 27.08 -20.22 7.23
N ASP A 742 28.29 -20.60 6.82
CA ASP A 742 29.13 -21.48 7.64
C ASP A 742 29.68 -20.68 8.83
N CYS A 743 29.10 -20.94 10.01
CA CYS A 743 29.43 -20.23 11.24
C CYS A 743 30.60 -20.85 12.02
N ARG A 744 31.32 -21.81 11.44
CA ARG A 744 32.54 -22.36 12.05
C ARG A 744 33.61 -21.28 12.12
N SER A 745 33.97 -20.91 13.34
CA SER A 745 34.88 -19.81 13.68
C SER A 745 36.32 -20.14 13.29
N THR A 746 36.84 -19.58 12.20
CA THR A 746 38.24 -19.68 11.75
C THR A 746 39.24 -18.86 12.61
N THR A 747 38.94 -18.59 13.89
CA THR A 747 39.81 -17.77 14.76
C THR A 747 40.75 -18.58 15.66
N PHE A 748 40.64 -19.91 15.66
CA PHE A 748 41.66 -20.80 16.23
C PHE A 748 42.57 -21.31 15.11
N PRO A 749 43.88 -21.50 15.33
CA PRO A 749 44.73 -22.15 14.34
C PRO A 749 44.11 -23.51 13.97
N ASP A 750 43.83 -23.69 12.68
CA ASP A 750 43.02 -24.79 12.11
C ASP A 750 43.41 -26.20 12.61
N LEU A 751 44.65 -26.37 13.07
CA LEU A 751 45.19 -27.63 13.60
C LEU A 751 44.54 -28.16 14.89
N LEU A 752 43.79 -27.34 15.65
CA LEU A 752 43.17 -27.76 16.92
C LEU A 752 41.64 -27.83 16.86
N HIS A 753 41.01 -27.42 15.75
CA HIS A 753 39.56 -27.28 15.67
C HIS A 753 38.83 -28.62 15.58
N ASP A 754 39.45 -29.65 14.98
CA ASP A 754 38.91 -31.02 14.90
C ASP A 754 39.02 -31.80 16.22
N TYR A 755 39.84 -31.32 17.17
CA TYR A 755 40.05 -31.96 18.47
C TYR A 755 39.17 -31.38 19.59
N ILE A 756 38.40 -30.33 19.30
CA ILE A 756 37.43 -29.75 20.23
C ILE A 756 36.05 -30.29 19.85
N PRO A 757 35.44 -31.18 20.64
CA PRO A 757 34.10 -31.67 20.34
C PRO A 757 33.10 -30.51 20.35
N GLU A 758 32.35 -30.34 19.26
CA GLU A 758 31.16 -29.48 19.25
C GLU A 758 30.17 -30.02 20.30
N GLU A 759 29.84 -29.20 21.31
CA GLU A 759 28.82 -29.58 22.29
C GLU A 759 27.47 -29.74 21.56
N PRO A 760 26.75 -30.86 21.73
CA PRO A 760 25.45 -31.03 21.12
C PRO A 760 24.47 -29.98 21.66
N PRO A 761 23.57 -29.45 20.83
CA PRO A 761 22.59 -28.46 21.28
C PRO A 761 21.46 -29.18 22.02
N PHE A 762 21.66 -29.64 23.26
CA PHE A 762 20.52 -30.12 24.05
C PHE A 762 20.70 -30.13 25.58
N PHE A 763 19.58 -29.85 26.25
CA PHE A 763 19.31 -29.67 27.68
C PHE A 763 19.78 -28.36 28.30
N GLY A 764 18.84 -27.41 28.36
CA GLY A 764 18.86 -26.14 29.10
C GLY A 764 19.76 -26.15 30.34
N THR A 765 21.04 -25.91 30.11
CA THR A 765 22.02 -25.78 31.18
C THR A 765 21.69 -24.49 31.91
N LYS A 766 21.46 -24.59 33.21
CA LYS A 766 21.49 -23.43 34.11
C LYS A 766 22.69 -22.56 33.72
N ASN A 767 22.43 -21.35 33.24
CA ASN A 767 23.42 -20.37 32.83
C ASN A 767 24.51 -20.27 33.92
N GLY A 768 25.68 -20.88 33.68
CA GLY A 768 26.75 -20.95 34.68
C GLY A 768 27.67 -22.18 34.67
N ALA A 769 27.42 -23.20 33.84
CA ALA A 769 28.33 -24.35 33.73
C ALA A 769 29.74 -23.91 33.29
N LEU A 770 30.77 -24.51 33.90
CA LEU A 770 32.17 -24.26 33.57
C LEU A 770 32.51 -25.06 32.32
N THR A 771 32.54 -24.41 31.15
CA THR A 771 32.89 -25.09 29.89
C THR A 771 34.40 -25.36 29.82
N LEU A 772 34.79 -26.44 29.12
CA LEU A 772 36.18 -26.81 28.89
C LEU A 772 37.00 -25.66 28.28
N ASN A 773 36.37 -24.86 27.42
CA ASN A 773 37.00 -23.69 26.80
C ASN A 773 37.46 -22.63 27.83
N ASN A 774 36.80 -22.50 28.99
CA ASN A 774 37.23 -21.56 30.05
C ASN A 774 38.46 -22.07 30.83
N THR A 775 38.66 -23.39 30.90
CA THR A 775 39.71 -24.03 31.72
C THR A 775 40.89 -24.55 30.91
N LEU A 776 40.80 -24.52 29.57
CA LEU A 776 41.83 -25.01 28.66
C LEU A 776 43.19 -24.34 28.89
N GLY A 777 43.24 -23.07 29.29
CA GLY A 777 44.49 -22.38 29.60
C GLY A 777 45.27 -23.01 30.76
N ILE A 778 44.57 -23.58 31.74
CA ILE A 778 45.20 -24.30 32.87
C ILE A 778 45.89 -25.58 32.36
N ALA A 779 45.23 -26.31 31.46
CA ALA A 779 45.79 -27.52 30.86
C ALA A 779 47.01 -27.20 29.98
N VAL A 780 46.95 -26.12 29.19
CA VAL A 780 48.08 -25.66 28.37
C VAL A 780 49.28 -25.30 29.26
N ILE A 781 49.09 -24.53 30.33
CA ILE A 781 50.18 -24.17 31.26
C ILE A 781 50.80 -25.42 31.89
N ASN A 782 49.97 -26.39 32.30
CA ASN A 782 50.45 -27.64 32.88
C ASN A 782 51.28 -28.45 31.87
N LEU A 783 50.80 -28.55 30.63
CA LEU A 783 51.52 -29.23 29.55
C LEU A 783 52.89 -28.58 29.29
N VAL A 784 52.94 -27.24 29.19
CA VAL A 784 54.21 -26.52 29.04
C VAL A 784 55.14 -26.79 30.22
N GLY A 785 54.60 -26.81 31.45
CA GLY A 785 55.36 -27.17 32.66
C GLY A 785 55.99 -28.57 32.58
N CYS A 786 55.22 -29.58 32.18
CA CYS A 786 55.70 -30.95 32.01
C CYS A 786 56.77 -31.10 30.91
N VAL A 787 56.62 -30.39 29.79
CA VAL A 787 57.63 -30.39 28.73
C VAL A 787 58.91 -29.71 29.20
N MET A 788 58.80 -28.59 29.92
CA MET A 788 59.96 -27.88 30.47
C MET A 788 60.71 -28.72 31.51
N THR A 789 60.02 -29.42 32.40
CA THR A 789 60.67 -30.31 33.39
C THR A 789 61.34 -31.49 32.71
N LEU A 790 60.71 -32.08 31.69
CA LEU A 790 61.31 -33.15 30.89
C LEU A 790 62.56 -32.66 30.14
N PHE A 791 62.51 -31.47 29.55
CA PHE A 791 63.66 -30.85 28.91
C PHE A 791 64.81 -30.61 29.89
N LEU A 792 64.53 -30.04 31.07
CA LEU A 792 65.54 -29.82 32.11
C LEU A 792 66.16 -31.13 32.61
N ALA A 793 65.36 -32.18 32.80
CA ALA A 793 65.85 -33.50 33.19
C ALA A 793 66.77 -34.11 32.11
N ILE A 794 66.45 -33.93 30.83
CA ILE A 794 67.31 -34.37 29.72
C ILE A 794 68.64 -33.60 29.71
N VAL A 795 68.59 -32.28 29.90
CA VAL A 795 69.79 -31.43 29.98
C VAL A 795 70.66 -31.83 31.17
N GLU A 796 70.06 -32.05 32.34
CA GLU A 796 70.78 -32.49 33.54
C GLU A 796 71.39 -33.88 33.32
N PHE A 797 70.65 -34.83 32.76
CA PHE A 797 71.15 -36.15 32.43
C PHE A 797 72.32 -36.08 31.43
N ALA A 798 72.21 -35.26 30.39
CA ALA A 798 73.27 -35.04 29.42
C ALA A 798 74.51 -34.41 30.06
N TYR A 799 74.34 -33.44 30.95
CA TYR A 799 75.42 -32.79 31.69
C TYR A 799 76.12 -33.78 32.63
N LEU A 800 75.37 -34.52 33.44
CA LEU A 800 75.91 -35.54 34.35
C LEU A 800 76.61 -36.65 33.57
N ARG A 801 76.06 -37.07 32.43
CA ARG A 801 76.68 -38.05 31.53
C ARG A 801 77.99 -37.51 30.94
N CYS A 802 78.03 -36.28 30.44
CA CYS A 802 79.27 -35.65 29.95
C CYS A 802 80.34 -35.56 31.05
N LYS A 803 79.95 -35.15 32.26
CA LYS A 803 80.84 -35.07 33.43
C LYS A 803 81.36 -36.45 33.84
N TYR A 804 80.51 -37.47 33.81
CA TYR A 804 80.89 -38.87 34.07
C TYR A 804 81.88 -39.37 33.02
N TRP A 805 81.61 -39.15 31.72
CA TRP A 805 82.53 -39.52 30.64
C TRP A 805 83.86 -38.75 30.70
N GLN A 806 83.86 -37.48 31.09
CA GLN A 806 85.10 -36.72 31.34
C GLN A 806 85.90 -37.33 32.50
N LYS A 807 85.26 -37.67 33.63
CA LYS A 807 85.94 -38.34 34.76
C LYS A 807 86.48 -39.71 34.33
N ARG A 808 85.71 -40.50 33.59
CA ARG A 808 86.14 -41.83 33.11
C ARG A 808 87.25 -41.75 32.07
N ARG A 809 87.26 -40.72 31.20
CA ARG A 809 88.39 -40.43 30.30
C ARG A 809 89.65 -40.03 31.08
N ARG A 810 89.53 -39.22 32.14
CA ARG A 810 90.66 -38.88 33.02
C ARG A 810 91.19 -40.12 33.75
N GLN A 811 90.32 -41.00 34.26
CA GLN A 811 90.73 -42.27 34.88
C GLN A 811 91.44 -43.21 33.89
N ARG A 812 90.89 -43.40 32.67
CA ARG A 812 91.55 -44.20 31.63
C ARG A 812 92.89 -43.62 31.16
N ALA A 813 93.03 -42.29 31.15
CA ALA A 813 94.30 -41.63 30.85
C ALA A 813 95.34 -41.90 31.96
N LEU A 814 94.92 -41.85 33.23
CA LEU A 814 95.74 -42.25 34.38
C LEU A 814 96.13 -43.73 34.36
N GLU A 815 95.19 -44.64 34.05
CA GLU A 815 95.46 -46.08 33.93
C GLU A 815 96.47 -46.40 32.81
N ARG A 816 96.33 -45.78 31.63
CA ARG A 816 97.32 -45.91 30.55
C ARG A 816 98.70 -45.37 30.94
N GLN A 817 98.76 -44.33 31.76
CA GLN A 817 100.02 -43.77 32.25
C GLN A 817 100.72 -44.74 33.22
N VAL A 818 99.95 -45.50 34.01
CA VAL A 818 100.48 -46.57 34.88
C VAL A 818 100.96 -47.77 34.05
N GLU A 819 100.21 -48.18 33.01
CA GLU A 819 100.61 -49.26 32.09
C GLU A 819 101.91 -48.93 31.34
N ILE A 820 102.03 -47.72 30.78
CA ILE A 820 103.25 -47.27 30.08
C ILE A 820 104.46 -47.24 31.02
N ASN A 821 104.28 -46.89 32.30
CA ASN A 821 105.35 -46.90 33.29
C ASN A 821 105.71 -48.32 33.81
N ALA A 822 104.86 -49.33 33.59
CA ALA A 822 105.12 -50.71 33.99
C ALA A 822 105.98 -51.48 32.96
N VAL A 823 105.89 -51.13 31.68
CA VAL A 823 106.65 -51.76 30.57
C VAL A 823 108.19 -51.62 30.72
N PRO A 824 108.78 -50.47 31.07
CA PRO A 824 110.22 -50.36 31.31
C PRO A 824 110.66 -51.09 32.59
N LYS A 825 109.75 -51.35 33.53
CA LYS A 825 110.06 -52.06 34.78
C LYS A 825 110.13 -53.57 34.58
N LEU A 826 109.22 -54.13 33.77
CA LEU A 826 109.25 -55.55 33.41
C LEU A 826 110.43 -55.91 32.49
N THR A 827 110.85 -54.99 31.63
CA THR A 827 112.02 -55.17 30.75
C THR A 827 113.34 -55.05 31.53
N ALA A 828 113.43 -54.14 32.51
CA ALA A 828 114.56 -54.08 33.43
C ALA A 828 114.67 -55.32 34.35
N ASP A 829 113.54 -55.87 34.82
CA ASP A 829 113.52 -57.10 35.62
C ASP A 829 113.87 -58.35 34.77
N LEU A 830 113.52 -58.38 33.48
CA LEU A 830 113.93 -59.43 32.52
C LEU A 830 115.42 -59.36 32.16
N GLU A 831 115.96 -58.16 31.92
CA GLU A 831 117.42 -57.96 31.71
C GLU A 831 118.23 -58.32 32.97
N GLN A 832 117.67 -58.15 34.17
CA GLN A 832 118.31 -58.62 35.40
C GLN A 832 118.30 -60.15 35.54
N MET A 833 117.24 -60.84 35.08
CA MET A 833 117.20 -62.31 35.11
C MET A 833 118.09 -62.97 34.05
N GLU A 834 118.26 -62.38 32.86
CA GLU A 834 119.21 -62.88 31.84
C GLU A 834 120.69 -62.66 32.22
N SER A 835 121.00 -61.76 33.15
CA SER A 835 122.37 -61.57 33.66
C SER A 835 122.79 -62.56 34.78
N VAL A 836 121.86 -63.41 35.23
CA VAL A 836 122.06 -64.39 36.34
C VAL A 836 122.01 -65.85 35.86
N ALA A 837 121.73 -66.10 34.57
CA ALA A 837 121.89 -67.38 33.88
C ALA A 837 123.14 -67.36 32.99
#